data_AF-A0A1V6Q8Z4-F1
#
_entry.id   AF-A0A1V6Q8Z4-F1
#
_cell.length_a   1.000
_cell.length_b   1.000
_cell.length_c   1.000
_cell.angle_alpha   90.00
_cell.angle_beta   90.00
_cell.angle_gamma   90.00
#
_symmetry.space_group_name_H-M   'P 1'
#
loop_
_entity.id
_entity.type
_entity.pdbx_description
1 polymer ?
#
loop_
_entity_poly.entity_id
_entity_poly.type
_entity_poly.pdbx_seq_one_letter_code
_entity_poly.pdbx_strand_id
1 'polypeptide(L)'
;MTGADEQDTSGPNAPLLASARDPDHDYEDNGNDGLASELEFSGGWFIWALTFSAGISGLLFGYDTGVISSTLVTVGTDLSNRSLTTLDKSLITSCTSLFALIASPFTGVLADKLGRRKVILGADALFALGALVQAFSSQVWGMILGRSIVGLAVGSASAVTPLYISELAPSHARGRLVTILSLFITGGQVVAYIVGWLFSSSFGGWRWIVGLGAFPAFFQLAILAFLPETPRWLVQAGFDVQAKAVLTKIYQDCPGLMYFSATIFSALSFSSPTLVSLSVAFTNFIFTLLAFAFIDRIGRRRILLYSMPVMTIALIVCALSFSSFKDVWNDQPPTRREEAPDSSGSLMPLAILFCLTVYTAAYAFGLGNVPWQQSELFPLSVRSLGSSLATATNWGSNFVIGLTFLPMMEWISPSWTFLLYALVCVAGTMSSNMEASEMSLPFTRKLVATHLPLGQAKNILDLPNEILQQVASLLSTDQDVLHLSQTCKAIWAQIYAPESALWRTLFANRYDVLSLRPSNEFRNEYLIRAIILGAKFHFAEKEDDRQNMCMEVMKTMLEEVITVHLKAGCPSKTLDRLRVSLSTMDFLKCPQKNEPSERFFALQLAMTPLALDSTITRACHRDDYNLATIYSFGEQLGMPFIGHNDLNLERVLQMRSFWQRHLLTESELTYHETFASLPAHLKPGVRKVHAKDLSELSTSWLGLYSCLHPLPDSLEELTDLNRQTCADLEDHADAIEVMTLKVKSQPDVEVFWPEVCTMIAPPVGPATGRTYFQGKQMIHENPGEEDNTVFGFTEDIEVTFGGIGGWKRICFTICQGDTSTDFGSKMAGDDWVHCYEALIIPGGRAMLGRWVDAKNETGRGPFIFWDL
;
A
#
# COMPACT_ATOMS: atom_id res chain seq x y z
N MET A 1 41.25 36.17 -13.88
CA MET A 1 41.11 36.58 -12.46
C MET A 1 39.95 35.78 -11.87
N THR A 2 40.31 34.77 -11.07
CA THR A 2 39.60 34.13 -9.93
C THR A 2 38.06 34.06 -9.95
N GLY A 3 37.40 32.91 -9.82
CA GLY A 3 37.86 31.61 -9.33
C GLY A 3 36.88 30.47 -9.64
N ALA A 4 37.38 29.26 -9.41
CA ALA A 4 36.80 27.96 -9.74
C ALA A 4 36.08 27.31 -8.53
N ASP A 5 35.34 26.24 -8.87
CA ASP A 5 34.94 25.06 -8.07
C ASP A 5 33.91 25.20 -6.94
N GLU A 6 32.77 24.49 -7.08
CA GLU A 6 32.59 23.21 -6.36
C GLU A 6 31.44 22.34 -6.89
N GLN A 7 31.69 21.03 -6.82
CA GLN A 7 31.00 19.92 -7.46
C GLN A 7 29.83 19.34 -6.64
N ASP A 8 28.88 18.82 -7.41
CA ASP A 8 28.08 17.62 -7.22
C ASP A 8 28.50 16.65 -6.09
N THR A 9 27.61 16.38 -5.13
CA THR A 9 27.64 15.18 -4.27
C THR A 9 26.23 14.70 -3.93
N SER A 10 25.51 14.16 -4.92
CA SER A 10 24.43 13.19 -4.65
C SER A 10 25.00 11.77 -4.78
N GLY A 11 25.25 11.13 -3.63
CA GLY A 11 25.91 9.81 -3.59
C GLY A 11 25.03 8.64 -4.12
N PRO A 12 25.61 7.48 -4.47
CA PRO A 12 24.94 6.38 -5.19
C PRO A 12 23.99 5.49 -4.35
N ASN A 13 23.52 5.95 -3.20
CA ASN A 13 22.89 5.08 -2.17
C ASN A 13 21.48 5.50 -1.74
N ALA A 14 20.67 6.12 -2.60
CA ALA A 14 19.25 6.31 -2.34
C ALA A 14 18.46 5.01 -2.63
N PRO A 15 17.55 4.55 -1.74
CA PRO A 15 16.77 3.34 -1.99
C PRO A 15 15.73 3.59 -3.11
N LEU A 16 15.90 2.89 -4.23
CA LEU A 16 15.12 3.02 -5.47
C LEU A 16 13.82 2.16 -5.52
N LEU A 17 13.38 1.60 -4.39
CA LEU A 17 12.17 0.76 -4.33
C LEU A 17 11.09 1.45 -3.48
N ALA A 18 10.22 2.20 -4.17
CA ALA A 18 8.95 2.66 -3.62
C ALA A 18 7.90 1.54 -3.69
N SER A 19 6.95 1.58 -2.76
CA SER A 19 5.96 0.55 -2.44
C SER A 19 5.12 0.05 -3.63
N ALA A 20 5.31 -1.21 -4.02
CA ALA A 20 4.29 -2.00 -4.73
C ALA A 20 3.51 -2.82 -3.69
N ARG A 21 2.17 -2.69 -3.69
CA ARG A 21 1.25 -3.50 -2.87
C ARG A 21 0.96 -4.83 -3.57
N ASP A 22 0.87 -5.89 -2.79
CA ASP A 22 0.61 -7.28 -3.21
C ASP A 22 -0.87 -7.47 -3.59
N PRO A 23 -1.21 -8.03 -4.77
CA PRO A 23 -2.58 -8.38 -5.14
C PRO A 23 -2.74 -9.91 -5.17
N ASP A 24 -2.83 -10.55 -4.01
CA ASP A 24 -3.22 -11.97 -3.93
C ASP A 24 -3.91 -12.22 -2.60
N HIS A 25 -5.23 -12.03 -2.57
CA HIS A 25 -6.18 -12.70 -1.69
C HIS A 25 -7.57 -12.11 -1.95
N ASP A 26 -8.40 -12.81 -2.74
CA ASP A 26 -9.84 -12.88 -2.46
C ASP A 26 -10.42 -14.16 -3.08
N TYR A 27 -11.01 -14.97 -2.20
CA TYR A 27 -11.89 -16.08 -2.52
C TYR A 27 -13.30 -15.54 -2.84
N GLU A 28 -13.96 -16.23 -3.76
CA GLU A 28 -15.35 -16.08 -4.21
C GLU A 28 -16.35 -15.70 -3.10
N ASP A 29 -17.17 -14.68 -3.36
CA ASP A 29 -18.52 -14.57 -2.77
C ASP A 29 -19.47 -14.01 -3.85
N ASN A 30 -20.33 -14.91 -4.35
CA ASN A 30 -21.30 -14.63 -5.39
C ASN A 30 -22.56 -13.98 -4.80
N GLY A 31 -22.94 -12.84 -5.38
CA GLY A 31 -24.34 -12.46 -5.56
C GLY A 31 -25.01 -11.73 -4.39
N ASN A 32 -25.02 -10.39 -4.45
CA ASN A 32 -26.24 -9.58 -4.36
C ASN A 32 -26.02 -8.09 -4.72
N ASP A 33 -25.57 -7.78 -5.94
CA ASP A 33 -25.40 -6.39 -6.43
C ASP A 33 -26.70 -5.74 -6.92
N GLY A 34 -27.78 -5.90 -6.14
CA GLY A 34 -29.07 -5.22 -6.36
C GLY A 34 -29.39 -4.15 -5.31
N LEU A 35 -28.54 -3.96 -4.30
CA LEU A 35 -28.80 -3.07 -3.16
C LEU A 35 -27.56 -2.23 -2.77
N ALA A 36 -26.72 -1.89 -3.76
CA ALA A 36 -25.49 -1.13 -3.53
C ALA A 36 -25.53 0.32 -4.05
N SER A 37 -26.65 0.76 -4.64
CA SER A 37 -26.77 2.11 -5.20
C SER A 37 -27.43 3.14 -4.27
N GLU A 38 -27.56 2.87 -2.96
CA GLU A 38 -28.27 3.78 -2.03
C GLU A 38 -27.54 4.08 -0.71
N LEU A 39 -26.20 3.98 -0.66
CA LEU A 39 -25.41 4.37 0.53
C LEU A 39 -24.21 5.28 0.20
N GLU A 40 -24.46 6.38 -0.51
CA GLU A 40 -23.58 7.55 -0.46
C GLU A 40 -23.81 8.32 0.86
N PHE A 41 -23.16 7.93 1.97
CA PHE A 41 -22.62 8.88 2.99
C PHE A 41 -21.82 8.20 4.13
N SER A 42 -20.75 8.89 4.56
CA SER A 42 -20.17 8.92 5.92
C SER A 42 -19.02 7.94 6.32
N GLY A 43 -17.87 8.04 5.65
CA GLY A 43 -16.61 7.37 6.08
C GLY A 43 -15.68 8.19 7.00
N GLY A 44 -15.77 9.52 7.00
CA GLY A 44 -14.83 10.36 7.77
C GLY A 44 -15.10 10.43 9.29
N TRP A 45 -16.36 10.36 9.71
CA TRP A 45 -16.76 10.60 11.10
C TRP A 45 -16.18 9.58 12.09
N PHE A 46 -15.92 8.34 11.64
CA PHE A 46 -15.44 7.27 12.51
C PHE A 46 -14.03 7.54 13.02
N ILE A 47 -13.12 7.93 12.11
CA ILE A 47 -11.76 8.33 12.45
C ILE A 47 -11.81 9.60 13.30
N TRP A 48 -12.65 10.58 12.97
CA TRP A 48 -12.84 11.77 13.81
C TRP A 48 -13.32 11.44 15.22
N ALA A 49 -14.29 10.53 15.38
CA ALA A 49 -14.79 10.09 16.68
C ALA A 49 -13.71 9.33 17.48
N LEU A 50 -12.90 8.49 16.79
CA LEU A 50 -11.77 7.80 17.40
C LEU A 50 -10.67 8.77 17.83
N THR A 51 -10.31 9.74 16.99
CA THR A 51 -9.34 10.81 17.29
C THR A 51 -9.84 11.70 18.42
N PHE A 52 -11.13 12.03 18.46
CA PHE A 52 -11.72 12.83 19.52
C PHE A 52 -11.76 12.06 20.84
N SER A 53 -12.12 10.77 20.82
CA SER A 53 -12.06 9.89 21.99
C SER A 53 -10.63 9.74 22.51
N ALA A 54 -9.65 9.56 21.61
CA ALA A 54 -8.23 9.56 21.95
C ALA A 54 -7.81 10.89 22.59
N GLY A 55 -8.27 12.00 22.02
CA GLY A 55 -8.00 13.34 22.53
C GLY A 55 -8.57 13.57 23.93
N ILE A 56 -9.81 13.19 24.20
CA ILE A 56 -10.39 13.36 25.54
C ILE A 56 -9.65 12.51 26.58
N SER A 57 -9.23 11.28 26.21
CA SER A 57 -8.51 10.40 27.14
C SER A 57 -7.16 11.00 27.51
N GLY A 58 -6.47 11.58 26.53
CA GLY A 58 -5.24 12.34 26.75
C GLY A 58 -5.50 13.56 27.63
N LEU A 59 -6.55 14.32 27.32
CA LEU A 59 -6.95 15.52 28.05
C LEU A 59 -7.25 15.23 29.51
N LEU A 60 -7.97 14.15 29.84
CA LEU A 60 -8.27 13.74 31.21
C LEU A 60 -7.02 13.44 32.02
N PHE A 61 -6.07 12.71 31.42
CA PHE A 61 -4.78 12.44 32.04
C PHE A 61 -3.97 13.74 32.22
N GLY A 62 -3.88 14.57 31.18
CA GLY A 62 -3.26 15.89 31.24
C GLY A 62 -3.86 16.79 32.32
N TYR A 63 -5.18 16.78 32.43
CA TYR A 63 -5.92 17.60 33.37
C TYR A 63 -5.61 17.19 34.82
N ASP A 64 -5.69 15.90 35.16
CA ASP A 64 -5.39 15.43 36.52
C ASP A 64 -3.94 15.72 36.96
N THR A 65 -2.99 15.63 36.02
CA THR A 65 -1.58 15.95 36.31
C THR A 65 -1.35 17.45 36.51
N GLY A 66 -2.05 18.32 35.77
CA GLY A 66 -1.91 19.78 35.89
C GLY A 66 -2.71 20.37 37.06
N VAL A 67 -3.89 19.82 37.35
CA VAL A 67 -4.87 20.39 38.29
C VAL A 67 -4.36 20.41 39.73
N ILE A 68 -3.53 19.43 40.11
CA ILE A 68 -3.02 19.31 41.48
C ILE A 68 -2.12 20.49 41.87
N SER A 69 -1.27 20.94 40.93
CA SER A 69 -0.32 22.03 41.15
C SER A 69 -1.04 23.33 41.51
N SER A 70 -2.14 23.64 40.83
CA SER A 70 -2.99 24.80 41.13
C SER A 70 -3.80 24.60 42.41
N THR A 71 -4.28 23.37 42.66
CA THR A 71 -5.10 23.02 43.83
C THR A 71 -4.31 23.13 45.14
N LEU A 72 -3.07 22.64 45.19
CA LEU A 72 -2.24 22.68 46.40
C LEU A 72 -1.88 24.11 46.83
N VAL A 73 -1.83 25.04 45.87
CA VAL A 73 -1.55 26.46 46.11
C VAL A 73 -2.79 27.21 46.57
N THR A 74 -3.99 26.80 46.13
CA THR A 74 -5.25 27.51 46.37
C THR A 74 -6.10 26.94 47.51
N VAL A 75 -5.85 25.69 47.95
CA VAL A 75 -6.58 25.02 49.04
C VAL A 75 -6.50 25.77 50.39
N GLY A 76 -5.38 26.43 50.69
CA GLY A 76 -5.17 27.14 51.95
C GLY A 76 -5.43 26.26 53.18
N THR A 77 -6.43 26.64 53.99
CA THR A 77 -6.86 25.93 55.21
C THR A 77 -8.21 25.23 55.08
N ASP A 78 -8.79 25.17 53.87
CA ASP A 78 -10.16 24.68 53.64
C ASP A 78 -10.32 23.16 53.87
N LEU A 79 -9.21 22.40 53.81
CA LEU A 79 -9.20 20.97 54.14
C LEU A 79 -8.83 20.73 55.60
N SER A 80 -9.69 20.04 56.34
CA SER A 80 -9.48 19.69 57.76
C SER A 80 -9.21 20.89 58.69
N ASN A 81 -9.58 22.11 58.28
CA ASN A 81 -9.38 23.36 59.01
C ASN A 81 -7.93 23.62 59.45
N ARG A 82 -6.94 23.12 58.70
CA ARG A 82 -5.51 23.29 58.98
C ARG A 82 -4.71 23.48 57.70
N SER A 83 -3.54 24.10 57.81
CA SER A 83 -2.60 24.14 56.68
C SER A 83 -2.08 22.74 56.35
N LEU A 84 -1.97 22.44 55.06
CA LEU A 84 -1.40 21.17 54.59
C LEU A 84 0.08 21.07 54.99
N THR A 85 0.44 19.98 55.67
CA THR A 85 1.84 19.62 55.97
C THR A 85 2.55 19.14 54.71
N THR A 86 3.90 19.13 54.72
CA THR A 86 4.69 18.53 53.63
C THR A 86 4.25 17.07 53.36
N LEU A 87 3.95 16.30 54.41
CA LEU A 87 3.42 14.94 54.28
C LEU A 87 2.06 14.91 53.59
N ASP A 88 1.12 15.80 53.94
CA ASP A 88 -0.19 15.84 53.27
C ASP A 88 -0.04 16.18 51.78
N LYS A 89 0.80 17.17 51.44
CA LYS A 89 1.05 17.57 50.05
C LYS A 89 1.69 16.43 49.26
N SER A 90 2.69 15.76 49.83
CA SER A 90 3.33 14.60 49.21
C SER A 90 2.36 13.42 49.04
N LEU A 91 1.51 13.12 50.03
CA LEU A 91 0.53 12.04 49.95
C LEU A 91 -0.57 12.35 48.92
N ILE A 92 -1.13 13.55 48.92
CA ILE A 92 -2.14 13.97 47.93
C ILE A 92 -1.57 13.88 46.51
N THR A 93 -0.31 14.27 46.32
CA THR A 93 0.35 14.24 44.99
C THR A 93 0.72 12.82 44.55
N SER A 94 1.23 11.98 45.46
CA SER A 94 1.78 10.66 45.12
C SER A 94 0.74 9.54 45.11
N CYS A 95 -0.38 9.64 45.85
CA CYS A 95 -1.37 8.57 45.94
C CYS A 95 -2.03 8.24 44.59
N THR A 96 -2.25 9.23 43.72
CA THR A 96 -2.72 9.00 42.34
C THR A 96 -1.80 8.03 41.60
N SER A 97 -0.48 8.26 41.65
CA SER A 97 0.52 7.41 41.00
C SER A 97 0.61 6.01 41.61
N LEU A 98 0.44 5.89 42.93
CA LEU A 98 0.41 4.59 43.61
C LEU A 98 -0.75 3.72 43.12
N PHE A 99 -1.95 4.29 43.07
CA PHE A 99 -3.13 3.55 42.62
C PHE A 99 -3.12 3.32 41.10
N ALA A 100 -2.50 4.21 40.31
CA ALA A 100 -2.23 3.98 38.89
C ALA A 100 -1.25 2.81 38.67
N LEU A 101 -0.19 2.72 39.47
CA LEU A 101 0.74 1.59 39.51
C LEU A 101 0.00 0.28 39.82
N ILE A 102 -0.88 0.29 40.83
CA ILE A 102 -1.66 -0.89 41.22
C ILE A 102 -2.61 -1.30 40.08
N ALA A 103 -3.33 -0.35 39.48
CA ALA A 103 -4.30 -0.64 38.43
C ALA A 103 -3.67 -1.16 37.13
N SER A 104 -2.51 -0.63 36.73
CA SER A 104 -1.93 -0.85 35.39
C SER A 104 -1.76 -2.34 35.03
N PRO A 105 -1.14 -3.21 35.85
CA PRO A 105 -0.95 -4.63 35.52
C PRO A 105 -2.26 -5.42 35.37
N PHE A 106 -3.26 -5.14 36.24
CA PHE A 106 -4.55 -5.82 36.17
C PHE A 106 -5.36 -5.41 34.95
N THR A 107 -5.16 -4.16 34.50
CA THR A 107 -5.90 -3.60 33.38
C THR A 107 -5.58 -4.32 32.07
N GLY A 108 -4.33 -4.74 31.84
CA GLY A 108 -3.98 -5.53 30.64
C GLY A 108 -4.74 -6.85 30.55
N VAL A 109 -4.83 -7.58 31.67
CA VAL A 109 -5.60 -8.83 31.77
C VAL A 109 -7.11 -8.57 31.62
N LEU A 110 -7.59 -7.48 32.21
CA LEU A 110 -9.00 -7.10 32.11
C LEU A 110 -9.39 -6.71 30.68
N ALA A 111 -8.52 -6.00 29.97
CA ALA A 111 -8.73 -5.59 28.58
C ALA A 111 -8.78 -6.79 27.62
N ASP A 112 -8.00 -7.84 27.90
CA ASP A 112 -8.06 -9.10 27.13
C ASP A 112 -9.35 -9.88 27.42
N LYS A 113 -9.87 -9.86 28.65
CA LYS A 113 -11.13 -10.54 29.00
C LYS A 113 -12.40 -9.80 28.60
N LEU A 114 -12.50 -8.51 28.89
CA LEU A 114 -13.74 -7.73 28.75
C LEU A 114 -13.84 -6.96 27.43
N GLY A 115 -12.70 -6.72 26.77
CA GLY A 115 -12.55 -5.80 25.65
C GLY A 115 -11.98 -4.45 26.08
N ARG A 116 -11.33 -3.74 25.17
CA ARG A 116 -10.64 -2.48 25.46
C ARG A 116 -11.64 -1.36 25.75
N ARG A 117 -12.71 -1.26 24.95
CA ARG A 117 -13.76 -0.24 25.08
C ARG A 117 -14.39 -0.24 26.47
N LYS A 118 -14.77 -1.42 26.98
CA LYS A 118 -15.46 -1.53 28.29
C LYS A 118 -14.55 -1.12 29.44
N VAL A 119 -13.25 -1.39 29.33
CA VAL A 119 -12.27 -0.99 30.34
C VAL A 119 -12.08 0.53 30.36
N ILE A 120 -12.07 1.19 29.19
CA ILE A 120 -12.02 2.65 29.12
C ILE A 120 -13.29 3.29 29.72
N LEU A 121 -14.48 2.75 29.41
CA LEU A 121 -15.74 3.22 30.02
C LEU A 121 -15.72 3.10 31.56
N GLY A 122 -15.19 1.99 32.08
CA GLY A 122 -15.01 1.81 33.53
C GLY A 122 -14.04 2.84 34.12
N ALA A 123 -12.94 3.14 33.42
CA ALA A 123 -11.98 4.16 33.83
C ALA A 123 -12.59 5.56 33.86
N ASP A 124 -13.38 5.94 32.87
CA ASP A 124 -14.04 7.27 32.82
C ASP A 124 -15.05 7.44 33.96
N ALA A 125 -15.82 6.39 34.28
CA ALA A 125 -16.74 6.40 35.42
C ALA A 125 -16.00 6.58 36.76
N LEU A 126 -14.87 5.89 36.94
CA LEU A 126 -14.01 6.05 38.11
C LEU A 126 -13.40 7.46 38.16
N PHE A 127 -12.96 8.02 37.03
CA PHE A 127 -12.40 9.37 36.97
C PHE A 127 -13.44 10.41 37.41
N ALA A 128 -14.65 10.36 36.85
CA ALA A 128 -15.75 11.25 37.21
C ALA A 128 -16.10 11.13 38.70
N LEU A 129 -16.21 9.90 39.22
CA LEU A 129 -16.46 9.64 40.64
C LEU A 129 -15.35 10.25 41.52
N GLY A 130 -14.08 9.99 41.19
CA GLY A 130 -12.94 10.49 41.94
C GLY A 130 -12.83 12.02 41.93
N ALA A 131 -13.14 12.67 40.81
CA ALA A 131 -13.21 14.12 40.69
C ALA A 131 -14.32 14.73 41.56
N LEU A 132 -15.51 14.11 41.58
CA LEU A 132 -16.62 14.54 42.43
C LEU A 132 -16.31 14.33 43.92
N VAL A 133 -15.73 13.19 44.29
CA VAL A 133 -15.28 12.93 45.68
C VAL A 133 -14.28 13.99 46.14
N GLN A 134 -13.34 14.40 45.29
CA GLN A 134 -12.42 15.51 45.61
C GLN A 134 -13.16 16.83 45.79
N ALA A 135 -14.07 17.18 44.87
CA ALA A 135 -14.79 18.44 44.89
C ALA A 135 -15.71 18.60 46.11
N PHE A 136 -16.29 17.51 46.61
CA PHE A 136 -17.19 17.51 47.77
C PHE A 136 -16.51 17.20 49.11
N SER A 137 -15.24 16.81 49.11
CA SER A 137 -14.51 16.52 50.35
C SER A 137 -14.23 17.79 51.15
N SER A 138 -14.28 17.69 52.48
CA SER A 138 -13.82 18.75 53.41
C SER A 138 -12.68 18.28 54.31
N GLN A 139 -12.16 17.08 54.07
CA GLN A 139 -11.09 16.46 54.83
C GLN A 139 -9.92 16.06 53.92
N VAL A 140 -8.70 16.11 54.45
CA VAL A 140 -7.49 15.68 53.73
C VAL A 140 -7.61 14.23 53.26
N TRP A 141 -8.11 13.33 54.11
CA TRP A 141 -8.31 11.92 53.75
C TRP A 141 -9.35 11.72 52.64
N GLY A 142 -10.39 12.54 52.58
CA GLY A 142 -11.37 12.49 51.48
C GLY A 142 -10.77 12.98 50.16
N MET A 143 -9.86 13.96 50.20
CA MET A 143 -9.06 14.37 49.04
C MET A 143 -8.15 13.22 48.56
N ILE A 144 -7.44 12.56 49.48
CA ILE A 144 -6.58 11.40 49.18
C ILE A 144 -7.40 10.24 48.61
N LEU A 145 -8.59 9.98 49.14
CA LEU A 145 -9.49 8.95 48.62
C LEU A 145 -9.92 9.25 47.18
N GLY A 146 -10.38 10.48 46.92
CA GLY A 146 -10.76 10.89 45.56
C GLY A 146 -9.59 10.81 44.58
N ARG A 147 -8.38 11.19 45.01
CA ARG A 147 -7.13 11.04 44.26
C ARG A 147 -6.76 9.59 43.98
N SER A 148 -6.98 8.71 44.94
CA SER A 148 -6.74 7.27 44.79
C SER A 148 -7.68 6.66 43.74
N ILE A 149 -8.96 7.06 43.74
CA ILE A 149 -9.95 6.65 42.73
C ILE A 149 -9.56 7.17 41.34
N VAL A 150 -9.17 8.45 41.22
CA VAL A 150 -8.65 8.99 39.96
C VAL A 150 -7.37 8.26 39.53
N GLY A 151 -6.50 7.87 40.45
CA GLY A 151 -5.32 7.06 40.18
C GLY A 151 -5.66 5.72 39.53
N LEU A 152 -6.66 5.00 40.05
CA LEU A 152 -7.14 3.75 39.44
C LEU A 152 -7.65 3.97 38.01
N ALA A 153 -8.39 5.07 37.79
CA ALA A 153 -8.89 5.46 36.47
C ALA A 153 -7.74 5.77 35.49
N VAL A 154 -6.82 6.65 35.88
CA VAL A 154 -5.70 7.10 35.05
C VAL A 154 -4.74 5.96 34.73
N GLY A 155 -4.43 5.08 35.69
CA GLY A 155 -3.63 3.88 35.44
C GLY A 155 -4.27 2.92 34.44
N SER A 156 -5.59 2.73 34.54
CA SER A 156 -6.34 1.89 33.61
C SER A 156 -6.40 2.50 32.20
N ALA A 157 -6.74 3.78 32.10
CA ALA A 157 -6.85 4.49 30.82
C ALA A 157 -5.48 4.62 30.12
N SER A 158 -4.41 4.97 30.84
CA SER A 158 -3.06 5.10 30.27
C SER A 158 -2.47 3.80 29.74
N ALA A 159 -2.93 2.63 30.24
CA ALA A 159 -2.54 1.33 29.71
C ALA A 159 -3.37 0.91 28.48
N VAL A 160 -4.68 1.17 28.47
CA VAL A 160 -5.61 0.62 27.45
C VAL A 160 -5.86 1.57 26.29
N THR A 161 -5.90 2.88 26.51
CA THR A 161 -6.21 3.85 25.45
C THR A 161 -5.21 3.77 24.28
N PRO A 162 -3.88 3.70 24.48
CA PRO A 162 -2.95 3.52 23.37
C PRO A 162 -3.16 2.19 22.61
N LEU A 163 -3.58 1.13 23.31
CA LEU A 163 -3.91 -0.17 22.70
C LEU A 163 -5.18 -0.07 21.85
N TYR A 164 -6.23 0.55 22.40
CA TYR A 164 -7.49 0.77 21.70
C TYR A 164 -7.29 1.57 20.39
N ILE A 165 -6.52 2.65 20.47
CA ILE A 165 -6.19 3.48 19.30
C ILE A 165 -5.35 2.70 18.30
N SER A 166 -4.28 2.02 18.74
CA SER A 166 -3.36 1.32 17.83
C SER A 166 -3.98 0.09 17.14
N GLU A 167 -4.98 -0.54 17.77
CA GLU A 167 -5.73 -1.67 17.21
C GLU A 167 -6.86 -1.24 16.26
N LEU A 168 -7.37 0.00 16.37
CA LEU A 168 -8.37 0.58 15.46
C LEU A 168 -7.76 1.45 14.35
N ALA A 169 -6.55 1.98 14.57
CA ALA A 169 -5.89 2.87 13.64
C ALA A 169 -5.39 2.14 12.38
N PRO A 170 -5.55 2.74 11.18
CA PRO A 170 -4.90 2.28 9.96
C PRO A 170 -3.38 2.24 10.12
N SER A 171 -2.72 1.27 9.48
CA SER A 171 -1.27 1.05 9.59
C SER A 171 -0.42 2.29 9.28
N HIS A 172 -0.86 3.14 8.34
CA HIS A 172 -0.17 4.37 7.93
C HIS A 172 -0.44 5.60 8.83
N ALA A 173 -1.39 5.51 9.75
CA ALA A 173 -1.79 6.60 10.66
C ALA A 173 -1.62 6.25 12.14
N ARG A 174 -1.33 4.98 12.47
CA ARG A 174 -1.18 4.45 13.83
C ARG A 174 -0.26 5.29 14.71
N GLY A 175 0.98 5.54 14.27
CA GLY A 175 1.94 6.34 15.02
C GLY A 175 1.48 7.78 15.26
N ARG A 176 0.84 8.39 14.25
CA ARG A 176 0.30 9.76 14.33
C ARG A 176 -0.88 9.86 15.29
N LEU A 177 -1.82 8.90 15.25
CA LEU A 177 -2.97 8.86 16.16
C LEU A 177 -2.56 8.64 17.63
N VAL A 178 -1.53 7.81 17.88
CA VAL A 178 -0.97 7.66 19.23
C VAL A 178 -0.26 8.94 19.68
N THR A 179 0.41 9.66 18.79
CA THR A 179 1.03 10.95 19.14
C THR A 179 -0.01 12.04 19.43
N ILE A 180 -1.19 11.99 18.81
CA ILE A 180 -2.31 12.89 19.14
C ILE A 180 -2.73 12.71 20.60
N LEU A 181 -2.74 11.48 21.14
CA LEU A 181 -3.00 11.25 22.57
C LEU A 181 -2.04 12.09 23.44
N SER A 182 -0.74 12.05 23.16
CA SER A 182 0.26 12.84 23.91
C SER A 182 0.09 14.35 23.74
N LEU A 183 -0.32 14.81 22.54
CA LEU A 183 -0.66 16.21 22.31
C LEU A 183 -1.82 16.66 23.21
N PHE A 184 -2.86 15.82 23.37
CA PHE A 184 -3.96 16.15 24.26
C PHE A 184 -3.62 15.99 25.74
N ILE A 185 -2.66 15.15 26.12
CA ILE A 185 -2.11 15.15 27.50
C ILE A 185 -1.50 16.51 27.83
N THR A 186 -0.64 17.03 26.96
CA THR A 186 -0.03 18.35 27.19
C THR A 186 -1.06 19.48 27.08
N GLY A 187 -2.04 19.38 26.16
CA GLY A 187 -3.18 20.29 26.07
C GLY A 187 -4.05 20.30 27.33
N GLY A 188 -4.32 19.14 27.92
CA GLY A 188 -5.08 19.01 29.17
C GLY A 188 -4.37 19.67 30.35
N GLN A 189 -3.04 19.62 30.40
CA GLN A 189 -2.24 20.35 31.40
C GLN A 189 -2.42 21.86 31.25
N VAL A 190 -2.34 22.38 30.02
CA VAL A 190 -2.58 23.81 29.73
C VAL A 190 -3.99 24.22 30.18
N VAL A 191 -5.01 23.43 29.84
CA VAL A 191 -6.40 23.68 30.28
C VAL A 191 -6.51 23.68 31.80
N ALA A 192 -5.88 22.74 32.50
CA ALA A 192 -5.89 22.68 33.96
C ALA A 192 -5.22 23.91 34.60
N TYR A 193 -4.13 24.42 34.02
CA TYR A 193 -3.49 25.65 34.51
C TYR A 193 -4.32 26.90 34.23
N ILE A 194 -4.99 26.98 33.08
CA ILE A 194 -5.93 28.08 32.77
C ILE A 194 -7.10 28.07 33.75
N VAL A 195 -7.73 26.91 33.98
CA VAL A 195 -8.80 26.76 34.98
C VAL A 195 -8.27 27.10 36.38
N GLY A 196 -7.08 26.60 36.72
CA GLY A 196 -6.39 26.93 37.97
C GLY A 196 -6.21 28.43 38.17
N TRP A 197 -5.77 29.15 37.13
CA TRP A 197 -5.62 30.59 37.15
C TRP A 197 -6.96 31.32 37.29
N LEU A 198 -7.97 30.96 36.49
CA LEU A 198 -9.30 31.58 36.49
C LEU A 198 -9.97 31.50 37.88
N PHE A 199 -9.84 30.35 38.55
CA PHE A 199 -10.45 30.13 39.87
C PHE A 199 -9.50 30.39 41.05
N SER A 200 -8.24 30.78 40.81
CA SER A 200 -7.25 30.99 41.87
C SER A 200 -7.62 32.09 42.87
N SER A 201 -8.33 33.12 42.41
CA SER A 201 -8.79 34.25 43.22
C SER A 201 -10.17 34.05 43.85
N SER A 202 -10.85 32.94 43.57
CA SER A 202 -12.21 32.67 44.04
C SER A 202 -12.21 31.91 45.37
N PHE A 203 -13.06 32.32 46.32
CA PHE A 203 -13.24 31.58 47.58
C PHE A 203 -13.78 30.17 47.32
N GLY A 204 -13.07 29.14 47.78
CA GLY A 204 -13.40 27.74 47.47
C GLY A 204 -13.13 27.33 46.01
N GLY A 205 -12.39 28.14 45.24
CA GLY A 205 -12.10 27.92 43.81
C GLY A 205 -11.43 26.58 43.51
N TRP A 206 -10.66 26.03 44.45
CA TRP A 206 -10.01 24.72 44.31
C TRP A 206 -11.00 23.57 44.08
N ARG A 207 -12.25 23.67 44.60
CA ARG A 207 -13.31 22.66 44.37
C ARG A 207 -13.79 22.65 42.93
N TRP A 208 -13.88 23.82 42.30
CA TRP A 208 -14.19 23.95 40.88
C TRP A 208 -13.03 23.48 40.01
N ILE A 209 -11.80 23.78 40.44
CA ILE A 209 -10.56 23.36 39.77
C ILE A 209 -10.52 21.82 39.68
N VAL A 210 -10.82 21.07 40.74
CA VAL A 210 -10.85 19.59 40.68
C VAL A 210 -12.16 19.04 40.07
N GLY A 211 -13.31 19.67 40.35
CA GLY A 211 -14.63 19.18 39.96
C GLY A 211 -14.90 19.28 38.45
N LEU A 212 -14.38 20.31 37.78
CA LEU A 212 -14.51 20.46 36.33
C LEU A 212 -13.82 19.34 35.54
N GLY A 213 -12.91 18.58 36.17
CA GLY A 213 -12.33 17.37 35.60
C GLY A 213 -13.34 16.25 35.33
N ALA A 214 -14.52 16.26 35.97
CA ALA A 214 -15.57 15.28 35.70
C ALA A 214 -16.24 15.50 34.33
N PHE A 215 -16.25 16.73 33.81
CA PHE A 215 -16.97 17.07 32.57
C PHE A 215 -16.43 16.34 31.32
N PRO A 216 -15.12 16.34 31.03
CA PRO A 216 -14.59 15.58 29.90
C PRO A 216 -14.81 14.07 30.04
N ALA A 217 -14.83 13.54 31.27
CA ALA A 217 -15.07 12.12 31.53
C ALA A 217 -16.51 11.71 31.17
N PHE A 218 -17.51 12.51 31.54
CA PHE A 218 -18.89 12.29 31.11
C PHE A 218 -19.07 12.39 29.60
N PHE A 219 -18.37 13.34 28.97
CA PHE A 219 -18.41 13.49 27.53
C PHE A 219 -17.78 12.29 26.80
N GLN A 220 -16.68 11.76 27.32
CA GLN A 220 -16.06 10.55 26.78
C GLN A 220 -16.93 9.31 26.94
N LEU A 221 -17.58 9.13 28.10
CA LEU A 221 -18.55 8.06 28.33
C LEU A 221 -19.65 8.04 27.26
N ALA A 222 -20.17 9.21 26.90
CA ALA A 222 -21.19 9.34 25.86
C ALA A 222 -20.66 8.95 24.48
N ILE A 223 -19.46 9.40 24.08
CA ILE A 223 -18.88 9.09 22.77
C ILE A 223 -18.50 7.60 22.65
N LEU A 224 -17.85 7.03 23.67
CA LEU A 224 -17.45 5.62 23.68
C LEU A 224 -18.63 4.66 23.76
N ALA A 225 -19.83 5.13 24.13
CA ALA A 225 -21.06 4.33 24.04
C ALA A 225 -21.42 3.98 22.58
N PHE A 226 -20.98 4.78 21.60
CA PHE A 226 -21.29 4.60 20.18
C PHE A 226 -20.10 4.06 19.35
N LEU A 227 -18.91 3.98 19.93
CA LEU A 227 -17.73 3.40 19.28
C LEU A 227 -17.69 1.87 19.41
N PRO A 228 -17.18 1.15 18.39
CA PRO A 228 -17.06 -0.31 18.40
C PRO A 228 -15.88 -0.79 19.25
N GLU A 229 -15.85 -2.08 19.51
CA GLU A 229 -14.70 -2.74 20.13
C GLU A 229 -13.60 -3.01 19.09
N THR A 230 -12.37 -3.29 19.54
CA THR A 230 -11.26 -3.51 18.61
C THR A 230 -11.47 -4.79 17.77
N PRO A 231 -11.25 -4.76 16.43
CA PRO A 231 -11.39 -5.94 15.57
C PRO A 231 -10.59 -7.12 16.07
N ARG A 232 -9.43 -6.84 16.63
CA ARG A 232 -8.51 -7.82 17.19
C ARG A 232 -9.10 -8.55 18.39
N TRP A 233 -9.69 -7.82 19.34
CA TRP A 233 -10.36 -8.45 20.47
C TRP A 233 -11.58 -9.24 20.01
N LEU A 234 -12.32 -8.74 19.01
CA LEU A 234 -13.47 -9.44 18.43
C LEU A 234 -13.06 -10.79 17.83
N VAL A 235 -11.97 -10.87 17.08
CA VAL A 235 -11.41 -12.16 16.59
C VAL A 235 -10.98 -13.06 17.75
N GLN A 236 -10.27 -12.51 18.74
CA GLN A 236 -9.83 -13.29 19.91
C GLN A 236 -11.01 -13.85 20.73
N ALA A 237 -12.15 -13.14 20.74
CA ALA A 237 -13.38 -13.55 21.39
C ALA A 237 -14.29 -14.43 20.51
N GLY A 238 -13.90 -14.73 19.26
CA GLY A 238 -14.65 -15.58 18.33
C GLY A 238 -15.76 -14.88 17.54
N PHE A 239 -15.73 -13.55 17.45
CA PHE A 239 -16.71 -12.72 16.72
C PHE A 239 -16.18 -12.23 15.36
N ASP A 240 -15.78 -13.16 14.48
CA ASP A 240 -15.09 -12.84 13.22
C ASP A 240 -15.91 -11.97 12.26
N VAL A 241 -17.23 -12.18 12.20
CA VAL A 241 -18.14 -11.38 11.36
C VAL A 241 -18.19 -9.91 11.81
N GLN A 242 -18.20 -9.67 13.12
CA GLN A 242 -18.18 -8.31 13.68
C GLN A 242 -16.80 -7.67 13.47
N ALA A 243 -15.71 -8.44 13.58
CA ALA A 243 -14.37 -7.96 13.30
C ALA A 243 -14.22 -7.51 11.84
N LYS A 244 -14.73 -8.30 10.88
CA LYS A 244 -14.74 -7.95 9.46
C LYS A 244 -15.54 -6.68 9.21
N ALA A 245 -16.72 -6.53 9.80
CA ALA A 245 -17.54 -5.32 9.68
C ALA A 245 -16.85 -4.06 10.22
N VAL A 246 -16.13 -4.16 11.35
CA VAL A 246 -15.35 -3.03 11.89
C VAL A 246 -14.15 -2.71 10.99
N LEU A 247 -13.46 -3.72 10.43
CA LEU A 247 -12.35 -3.52 9.50
C LEU A 247 -12.81 -2.86 8.20
N THR A 248 -13.90 -3.33 7.59
CA THR A 248 -14.45 -2.71 6.36
C THR A 248 -14.78 -1.23 6.58
N LYS A 249 -15.29 -0.87 7.76
CA LYS A 249 -15.59 0.52 8.15
C LYS A 249 -14.33 1.39 8.38
N ILE A 250 -13.19 0.78 8.72
CA ILE A 250 -11.91 1.48 8.96
C ILE A 250 -11.17 1.77 7.64
N TYR A 251 -11.34 0.93 6.61
CA TYR A 251 -10.50 0.93 5.40
C TYR A 251 -11.11 1.61 4.17
N GLN A 252 -12.31 2.21 4.27
CA GLN A 252 -12.90 3.03 3.20
C GLN A 252 -12.50 4.52 3.35
N ASP A 253 -11.57 4.96 2.49
CA ASP A 253 -10.99 6.29 2.19
C ASP A 253 -11.10 7.49 3.18
N CYS A 254 -9.94 8.11 3.46
CA CYS A 254 -9.75 9.24 4.37
C CYS A 254 -9.09 10.44 3.64
N PRO A 255 -9.72 11.64 3.57
CA PRO A 255 -9.04 12.87 3.19
C PRO A 255 -8.39 13.56 4.40
N GLY A 256 -7.22 14.17 4.17
CA GLY A 256 -6.45 14.88 5.18
C GLY A 256 -7.03 16.24 5.60
N LEU A 257 -6.81 16.61 6.86
CA LEU A 257 -7.19 17.92 7.41
C LEU A 257 -6.08 18.42 8.37
N MET A 258 -5.28 19.38 7.90
CA MET A 258 -4.19 19.99 8.69
C MET A 258 -4.30 21.53 8.84
N TYR A 259 -5.42 22.18 8.51
CA TYR A 259 -5.40 23.63 8.21
C TYR A 259 -6.24 24.60 9.05
N PHE A 260 -6.64 24.31 10.30
CA PHE A 260 -7.40 25.28 11.10
C PHE A 260 -7.00 25.42 12.57
N SER A 261 -5.74 25.78 12.87
CA SER A 261 -5.30 26.10 14.24
C SER A 261 -4.56 27.44 14.41
N ALA A 262 -4.34 28.19 13.33
CA ALA A 262 -3.43 29.35 13.34
C ALA A 262 -4.06 30.69 13.79
N THR A 263 -5.39 30.78 13.97
CA THR A 263 -6.07 32.09 14.13
C THR A 263 -6.43 32.48 15.57
N ILE A 264 -6.04 31.70 16.59
CA ILE A 264 -6.59 31.86 17.97
C ILE A 264 -5.62 32.55 18.97
N PHE A 265 -4.33 32.71 18.67
CA PHE A 265 -3.30 33.05 19.68
C PHE A 265 -2.79 34.50 19.70
N SER A 266 -3.63 35.51 19.45
CA SER A 266 -3.19 36.93 19.45
C SER A 266 -3.61 37.76 20.66
N ALA A 267 -3.99 37.17 21.78
CA ALA A 267 -4.26 37.93 22.99
C ALA A 267 -3.73 37.17 24.19
N LEU A 268 -2.84 37.80 24.95
CA LEU A 268 -2.88 37.93 26.41
C LEU A 268 -1.46 38.15 26.95
N SER A 269 -1.29 39.30 27.60
CA SER A 269 -0.12 39.71 28.38
C SER A 269 -0.46 39.70 29.89
N PHE A 270 0.60 39.62 30.72
CA PHE A 270 0.66 39.78 32.20
C PHE A 270 0.33 38.53 33.05
N SER A 271 0.63 38.36 34.35
CA SER A 271 1.73 38.70 35.28
C SER A 271 1.37 38.05 36.65
N SER A 272 1.56 36.74 36.88
CA SER A 272 1.37 36.10 38.21
C SER A 272 2.11 34.75 38.35
N PRO A 273 2.32 34.16 39.55
CA PRO A 273 3.14 32.95 39.75
C PRO A 273 2.63 31.66 39.07
N THR A 274 1.33 31.57 38.77
CA THR A 274 0.75 30.50 37.92
C THR A 274 1.25 30.55 36.47
N LEU A 275 1.84 31.69 36.07
CA LEU A 275 2.44 31.90 34.75
C LEU A 275 3.67 31.03 34.51
N VAL A 276 4.42 30.66 35.55
CA VAL A 276 5.58 29.76 35.39
C VAL A 276 5.13 28.34 35.04
N SER A 277 4.09 27.83 35.71
CA SER A 277 3.51 26.52 35.39
C SER A 277 2.80 26.54 34.03
N LEU A 278 2.13 27.64 33.69
CA LEU A 278 1.50 27.84 32.39
C LEU A 278 2.53 27.94 31.26
N SER A 279 3.66 28.65 31.45
CA SER A 279 4.71 28.78 30.44
C SER A 279 5.37 27.43 30.15
N VAL A 280 5.66 26.66 31.20
CA VAL A 280 6.22 25.31 31.07
C VAL A 280 5.24 24.36 30.36
N ALA A 281 3.95 24.40 30.71
CA ALA A 281 2.93 23.59 30.03
C ALA A 281 2.73 23.99 28.56
N PHE A 282 2.78 25.29 28.25
CA PHE A 282 2.70 25.79 26.89
C PHE A 282 3.91 25.37 26.05
N THR A 283 5.12 25.45 26.61
CA THR A 283 6.32 24.90 25.97
C THR A 283 6.20 23.40 25.72
N ASN A 284 5.69 22.64 26.70
CA ASN A 284 5.44 21.21 26.55
C ASN A 284 4.50 20.93 25.37
N PHE A 285 3.42 21.69 25.25
CA PHE A 285 2.47 21.58 24.14
C PHE A 285 3.09 21.88 22.77
N ILE A 286 3.82 22.99 22.64
CA ILE A 286 4.47 23.39 21.38
C ILE A 286 5.52 22.37 20.94
N PHE A 287 6.38 21.90 21.83
CA PHE A 287 7.42 20.94 21.47
C PHE A 287 6.86 19.53 21.24
N THR A 288 5.72 19.19 21.84
CA THR A 288 4.96 17.98 21.48
C THR A 288 4.37 18.08 20.06
N LEU A 289 3.91 19.27 19.65
CA LEU A 289 3.47 19.52 18.28
C LEU A 289 4.63 19.43 17.27
N LEU A 290 5.81 19.93 17.64
CA LEU A 290 7.02 19.74 16.83
C LEU A 290 7.42 18.26 16.75
N ALA A 291 7.37 17.52 17.85
CA ALA A 291 7.61 16.08 17.82
C ALA A 291 6.62 15.37 16.88
N PHE A 292 5.33 15.70 16.95
CA PHE A 292 4.32 15.18 16.04
C PHE A 292 4.68 15.43 14.56
N ALA A 293 5.13 16.63 14.22
CA ALA A 293 5.50 16.97 12.85
C ALA A 293 6.78 16.26 12.36
N PHE A 294 7.72 15.97 13.25
CA PHE A 294 9.05 15.49 12.88
C PHE A 294 9.35 14.02 13.22
N ILE A 295 8.49 13.34 14.02
CA ILE A 295 8.75 11.98 14.51
C ILE A 295 8.90 10.94 13.40
N ASP A 296 8.06 11.03 12.37
CA ASP A 296 8.08 10.11 11.24
C ASP A 296 9.28 10.39 10.30
N ARG A 297 9.79 11.64 10.29
CA ARG A 297 10.90 12.06 9.43
C ARG A 297 12.28 11.82 10.06
N ILE A 298 12.45 12.13 11.34
CA ILE A 298 13.73 12.00 12.07
C ILE A 298 13.90 10.56 12.59
N GLY A 299 12.79 9.90 12.92
CA GLY A 299 12.77 8.57 13.53
C GLY A 299 12.83 8.63 15.05
N ARG A 300 12.02 7.78 15.69
CA ARG A 300 11.81 7.70 17.15
C ARG A 300 13.10 7.55 17.97
N ARG A 301 14.02 6.69 17.51
CA ARG A 301 15.31 6.43 18.18
C ARG A 301 16.21 7.67 18.21
N ARG A 302 16.33 8.39 17.09
CA ARG A 302 17.23 9.55 16.99
C ARG A 302 16.72 10.71 17.85
N ILE A 303 15.41 10.92 17.87
CA ILE A 303 14.76 11.91 18.74
C ILE A 303 15.08 11.63 20.22
N LEU A 304 14.98 10.38 20.66
CA LEU A 304 15.28 9.99 22.04
C LEU A 304 16.77 10.24 22.39
N LEU A 305 17.68 9.88 21.48
CA LEU A 305 19.13 10.07 21.68
C LEU A 305 19.57 11.54 21.66
N TYR A 306 18.90 12.41 20.91
CA TYR A 306 19.24 13.83 20.86
C TYR A 306 18.62 14.65 22.01
N SER A 307 17.43 14.29 22.49
CA SER A 307 16.73 15.03 23.55
C SER A 307 17.31 14.83 24.95
N MET A 308 17.74 13.61 25.30
CA MET A 308 18.24 13.32 26.66
C MET A 308 19.52 14.06 27.07
N PRO A 309 20.53 14.26 26.19
CA PRO A 309 21.67 15.11 26.50
C PRO A 309 21.28 16.57 26.77
N VAL A 310 20.33 17.11 26.01
CA VAL A 310 19.82 18.48 26.22
C VAL A 310 19.12 18.59 27.58
N MET A 311 18.31 17.60 27.96
CA MET A 311 17.70 17.54 29.30
C MET A 311 18.74 17.50 30.41
N THR A 312 19.81 16.72 30.23
CA THR A 312 20.90 16.59 31.20
C THR A 312 21.61 17.92 31.42
N ILE A 313 21.98 18.60 30.33
CA ILE A 313 22.64 19.91 30.39
C ILE A 313 21.72 20.93 31.08
N ALA A 314 20.44 20.96 30.73
CA ALA A 314 19.47 21.87 31.35
C ALA A 314 19.34 21.66 32.87
N LEU A 315 19.32 20.40 33.34
CA LEU A 315 19.27 20.08 34.78
C LEU A 315 20.56 20.47 35.51
N ILE A 316 21.74 20.28 34.89
CA ILE A 316 23.02 20.71 35.48
C ILE A 316 23.08 22.22 35.61
N VAL A 317 22.70 22.97 34.58
CA VAL A 317 22.66 24.44 34.62
C VAL A 317 21.63 24.93 35.63
N CYS A 318 20.49 24.24 35.77
CA CYS A 318 19.49 24.53 36.80
C CYS A 318 20.05 24.32 38.21
N ALA A 319 20.74 23.21 38.48
CA ALA A 319 21.38 22.91 39.76
C ALA A 319 22.42 23.98 40.15
N LEU A 320 23.25 24.40 39.19
CA LEU A 320 24.24 25.47 39.36
C LEU A 320 23.56 26.82 39.65
N SER A 321 22.45 27.12 38.96
CA SER A 321 21.68 28.36 39.18
C SER A 321 21.12 28.44 40.61
N PHE A 322 20.64 27.31 41.17
CA PHE A 322 20.22 27.24 42.57
C PHE A 322 21.38 27.34 43.57
N SER A 323 22.60 26.89 43.19
CA SER A 323 23.75 26.88 44.11
C SER A 323 24.26 28.29 44.41
N SER A 324 23.97 29.24 43.51
CA SER A 324 24.24 30.67 43.65
C SER A 324 23.24 31.40 44.57
N PHE A 325 22.16 30.73 45.02
CA PHE A 325 21.05 31.30 45.81
C PHE A 325 21.14 31.01 47.31
N LYS A 326 22.36 30.79 47.84
CA LYS A 326 22.65 30.18 49.14
C LYS A 326 22.08 30.90 50.38
N ASP A 327 21.55 32.12 50.24
CA ASP A 327 21.11 32.97 51.36
C ASP A 327 19.58 33.00 51.64
N VAL A 328 18.73 32.28 50.89
CA VAL A 328 17.26 32.38 51.06
C VAL A 328 16.62 31.24 51.85
N TRP A 329 17.29 30.08 52.00
CA TRP A 329 16.70 28.90 52.65
C TRP A 329 17.09 28.70 54.13
N ASN A 330 17.86 29.62 54.72
CA ASN A 330 18.17 29.58 56.16
C ASN A 330 17.10 30.33 56.97
N ASP A 331 16.48 29.61 57.89
CA ASP A 331 15.36 29.99 58.76
C ASP A 331 15.50 31.35 59.48
N GLN A 332 14.53 32.26 59.27
CA GLN A 332 13.94 33.06 60.35
C GLN A 332 12.44 33.38 60.06
N PRO A 333 11.55 33.33 61.06
CA PRO A 333 10.15 33.72 60.90
C PRO A 333 10.01 35.24 60.67
N PRO A 334 8.96 35.71 59.98
CA PRO A 334 8.87 37.10 59.54
C PRO A 334 8.45 37.98 60.72
N THR A 335 9.43 38.54 61.44
CA THR A 335 9.19 39.70 62.31
C THR A 335 9.78 40.95 61.69
N ARG A 336 8.88 41.91 61.45
CA ARG A 336 9.07 43.32 61.08
C ARG A 336 9.00 43.60 59.57
N ARG A 337 7.93 44.33 59.20
CA ARG A 337 7.78 45.08 57.94
C ARG A 337 8.95 46.06 57.85
N GLU A 338 9.92 45.76 57.00
CA GLU A 338 10.87 46.73 56.48
C GLU A 338 10.80 46.71 54.96
N GLU A 339 11.09 47.88 54.40
CA GLU A 339 10.66 48.40 53.10
C GLU A 339 11.09 47.53 51.90
N ALA A 340 10.32 47.65 50.82
CA ALA A 340 10.54 46.95 49.55
C ALA A 340 12.00 47.10 49.08
N PRO A 341 12.73 46.01 48.80
CA PRO A 341 14.04 46.13 48.19
C PRO A 341 13.87 46.63 46.76
N ASP A 342 14.63 47.68 46.42
CA ASP A 342 14.70 48.26 45.09
C ASP A 342 14.88 47.18 44.01
N SER A 343 14.10 47.36 42.94
CA SER A 343 14.05 46.55 41.73
C SER A 343 15.38 46.58 40.95
N SER A 344 16.40 45.89 41.46
CA SER A 344 17.49 45.39 40.64
C SER A 344 17.03 44.05 40.05
N GLY A 345 16.83 44.03 38.73
CA GLY A 345 16.34 42.87 37.99
C GLY A 345 17.24 41.65 38.20
N SER A 346 16.84 40.75 39.10
CA SER A 346 17.54 39.49 39.29
C SER A 346 17.39 38.63 38.04
N LEU A 347 18.45 38.53 37.24
CA LEU A 347 18.53 37.66 36.06
C LEU A 347 18.42 36.17 36.44
N MET A 348 18.47 35.82 37.73
CA MET A 348 18.63 34.44 38.20
C MET A 348 17.32 33.62 38.24
N PRO A 349 16.16 34.12 38.73
CA PRO A 349 14.88 33.44 38.55
C PRO A 349 14.51 33.24 37.07
N LEU A 350 14.88 34.19 36.20
CA LEU A 350 14.73 34.06 34.75
C LEU A 350 15.65 32.97 34.18
N ALA A 351 16.87 32.83 34.71
CA ALA A 351 17.79 31.75 34.33
C ALA A 351 17.25 30.36 34.73
N ILE A 352 16.69 30.22 35.95
CA ILE A 352 16.04 28.97 36.40
C ILE A 352 14.83 28.65 35.52
N LEU A 353 13.98 29.64 35.24
CA LEU A 353 12.83 29.50 34.34
C LEU A 353 13.27 29.06 32.93
N PHE A 354 14.32 29.68 32.38
CA PHE A 354 14.88 29.31 31.08
C PHE A 354 15.39 27.86 31.07
N CYS A 355 16.11 27.43 32.11
CA CYS A 355 16.59 26.05 32.22
C CYS A 355 15.43 25.05 32.29
N LEU A 356 14.40 25.33 33.10
CA LEU A 356 13.21 24.48 33.21
C LEU A 356 12.42 24.45 31.89
N THR A 357 12.40 25.55 31.15
CA THR A 357 11.77 25.65 29.82
C THR A 357 12.51 24.80 28.79
N VAL A 358 13.84 24.90 28.73
CA VAL A 358 14.69 24.09 27.83
C VAL A 358 14.60 22.60 28.16
N TYR A 359 14.63 22.25 29.45
CA TYR A 359 14.42 20.88 29.91
C TYR A 359 13.06 20.34 29.43
N THR A 360 11.99 21.12 29.63
CA THR A 360 10.63 20.73 29.25
C THR A 360 10.47 20.61 27.75
N ALA A 361 11.07 21.52 26.97
CA ALA A 361 11.09 21.45 25.51
C ALA A 361 11.77 20.15 25.02
N ALA A 362 12.92 19.80 25.57
CA ALA A 362 13.63 18.57 25.22
C ALA A 362 12.86 17.31 25.64
N TYR A 363 12.28 17.31 26.85
CA TYR A 363 11.40 16.24 27.32
C TYR A 363 10.21 16.03 26.38
N ALA A 364 9.48 17.10 26.09
CA ALA A 364 8.31 17.09 25.20
C ALA A 364 8.64 16.59 23.80
N PHE A 365 9.82 16.96 23.27
CA PHE A 365 10.23 16.51 21.96
C PHE A 365 10.54 15.01 21.91
N GLY A 366 11.08 14.43 23.00
CA GLY A 366 11.51 13.04 23.06
C GLY A 366 10.73 12.16 24.05
N LEU A 367 11.19 12.13 25.30
CA LEU A 367 10.70 11.21 26.34
C LEU A 367 9.20 11.40 26.69
N GLY A 368 8.60 12.54 26.38
CA GLY A 368 7.17 12.79 26.55
C GLY A 368 6.28 12.05 25.55
N ASN A 369 6.84 11.61 24.41
CA ASN A 369 6.07 11.02 23.31
C ASN A 369 6.50 9.59 22.97
N VAL A 370 7.80 9.36 22.80
CA VAL A 370 8.34 8.10 22.27
C VAL A 370 7.99 6.89 23.16
N PRO A 371 8.13 6.93 24.50
CA PRO A 371 7.80 5.81 25.38
C PRO A 371 6.31 5.41 25.36
N TRP A 372 5.39 6.33 25.07
CA TRP A 372 3.96 5.99 24.99
C TRP A 372 3.60 5.19 23.74
N GLN A 373 4.52 5.07 22.79
CA GLN A 373 4.41 4.19 21.63
C GLN A 373 4.97 2.77 21.91
N GLN A 374 5.31 2.45 23.17
CA GLN A 374 5.89 1.16 23.60
C GLN A 374 5.08 -0.08 23.23
N SER A 375 3.77 0.05 23.02
CA SER A 375 2.91 -1.08 22.63
C SER A 375 3.30 -1.68 21.28
N GLU A 376 3.97 -0.91 20.42
CA GLU A 376 4.50 -1.37 19.14
C GLU A 376 5.75 -2.27 19.28
N LEU A 377 6.47 -2.19 20.41
CA LEU A 377 7.68 -2.98 20.67
C LEU A 377 7.37 -4.43 21.08
N PHE A 378 6.14 -4.68 21.54
CA PHE A 378 5.74 -6.00 22.03
C PHE A 378 5.08 -6.85 20.92
N PRO A 379 5.47 -8.14 20.80
CA PRO A 379 4.79 -9.10 19.94
C PRO A 379 3.31 -9.18 20.27
N LEU A 380 2.49 -9.47 19.25
CA LEU A 380 1.04 -9.49 19.37
C LEU A 380 0.57 -10.33 20.58
N SER A 381 1.10 -11.53 20.79
CA SER A 381 0.68 -12.46 21.85
C SER A 381 0.82 -11.91 23.28
N VAL A 382 1.75 -10.99 23.52
CA VAL A 382 2.04 -10.43 24.86
C VAL A 382 1.89 -8.91 24.92
N ARG A 383 1.36 -8.29 23.87
CA ARG A 383 1.29 -6.83 23.74
C ARG A 383 0.55 -6.14 24.88
N SER A 384 -0.61 -6.67 25.27
CA SER A 384 -1.42 -6.11 26.35
C SER A 384 -0.66 -6.17 27.68
N LEU A 385 -0.12 -7.35 28.02
CA LEU A 385 0.64 -7.57 29.25
C LEU A 385 1.94 -6.73 29.28
N GLY A 386 2.73 -6.74 28.21
CA GLY A 386 3.97 -5.98 28.10
C GLY A 386 3.74 -4.46 28.22
N SER A 387 2.72 -3.93 27.54
CA SER A 387 2.35 -2.52 27.65
C SER A 387 1.90 -2.17 29.07
N SER A 388 1.12 -3.05 29.71
CA SER A 388 0.62 -2.81 31.07
C SER A 388 1.73 -2.79 32.13
N LEU A 389 2.75 -3.65 31.99
CA LEU A 389 3.92 -3.69 32.86
C LEU A 389 4.82 -2.47 32.65
N ALA A 390 4.99 -2.03 31.41
CA ALA A 390 5.78 -0.84 31.12
C ALA A 390 5.10 0.44 31.64
N THR A 391 3.77 0.54 31.50
CA THR A 391 2.97 1.60 32.15
C THR A 391 3.05 1.53 33.68
N ALA A 392 3.03 0.34 34.27
CA ALA A 392 3.22 0.15 35.72
C ALA A 392 4.61 0.66 36.17
N THR A 393 5.68 0.35 35.45
CA THR A 393 7.04 0.87 35.73
C THR A 393 7.10 2.40 35.68
N ASN A 394 6.40 3.02 34.72
CA ASN A 394 6.28 4.48 34.65
C ASN A 394 5.59 5.05 35.90
N TRP A 395 4.43 4.50 36.28
CA TRP A 395 3.69 4.96 37.46
C TRP A 395 4.43 4.68 38.77
N GLY A 396 5.17 3.58 38.86
CA GLY A 396 6.04 3.30 40.00
C GLY A 396 7.17 4.32 40.13
N SER A 397 7.81 4.69 39.03
CA SER A 397 8.81 5.76 39.02
C SER A 397 8.19 7.11 39.41
N ASN A 398 7.00 7.42 38.89
CA ASN A 398 6.28 8.65 39.21
C ASN A 398 5.85 8.70 40.69
N PHE A 399 5.46 7.57 41.28
CA PHE A 399 5.13 7.47 42.70
C PHE A 399 6.34 7.76 43.58
N VAL A 400 7.49 7.14 43.28
CA VAL A 400 8.74 7.36 44.03
C VAL A 400 9.13 8.84 43.97
N ILE A 401 9.17 9.43 42.77
CA ILE A 401 9.53 10.85 42.61
C ILE A 401 8.53 11.77 43.31
N GLY A 402 7.22 11.54 43.16
CA GLY A 402 6.20 12.38 43.79
C GLY A 402 6.23 12.32 45.33
N LEU A 403 6.64 11.19 45.90
CA LEU A 403 6.78 11.03 47.35
C LEU A 403 8.07 11.67 47.89
N THR A 404 9.18 11.57 47.14
CA THR A 404 10.51 11.98 47.60
C THR A 404 10.92 13.39 47.21
N PHE A 405 10.31 14.00 46.18
CA PHE A 405 10.72 15.30 45.65
C PHE A 405 10.70 16.43 46.71
N LEU A 406 9.58 16.64 47.39
CA LEU A 406 9.48 17.68 48.43
C LEU A 406 10.42 17.42 49.61
N PRO A 407 10.50 16.20 50.19
CA PRO A 407 11.51 15.88 51.20
C PRO A 407 12.95 16.10 50.74
N MET A 408 13.29 15.78 49.48
CA MET A 408 14.64 16.00 48.94
C MET A 408 14.96 17.50 48.82
N MET A 409 14.00 18.31 48.37
CA MET A 409 14.15 19.77 48.31
C MET A 409 14.45 20.38 49.69
N GLU A 410 13.88 19.80 50.76
CA GLU A 410 14.14 20.21 52.15
C GLU A 410 15.47 19.66 52.70
N TRP A 411 15.77 18.36 52.51
CA TRP A 411 16.89 17.69 53.17
C TRP A 411 18.24 17.83 52.47
N ILE A 412 18.24 17.75 51.14
CA ILE A 412 19.48 17.79 50.34
C ILE A 412 19.62 19.10 49.55
N SER A 413 18.67 20.03 49.68
CA SER A 413 18.55 21.30 48.95
C SER A 413 18.19 21.16 47.46
N PRO A 414 17.67 22.24 46.82
CA PRO A 414 17.32 22.23 45.39
C PRO A 414 18.48 21.87 44.47
N SER A 415 19.67 22.42 44.70
CA SER A 415 20.85 22.18 43.85
C SER A 415 21.21 20.70 43.73
N TRP A 416 21.30 19.99 44.85
CA TRP A 416 21.62 18.57 44.84
C TRP A 416 20.47 17.72 44.30
N THR A 417 19.23 18.14 44.51
CA THR A 417 18.04 17.48 43.96
C THR A 417 18.04 17.49 42.43
N PHE A 418 18.28 18.65 41.80
CA PHE A 418 18.36 18.75 40.34
C PHE A 418 19.61 18.04 39.76
N LEU A 419 20.73 18.01 40.49
CA LEU A 419 21.92 17.26 40.09
C LEU A 419 21.68 15.75 40.11
N LEU A 420 20.95 15.23 41.10
CA LEU A 420 20.55 13.82 41.15
C LEU A 420 19.71 13.44 39.93
N TYR A 421 18.76 14.29 39.52
CA TYR A 421 17.97 14.05 38.30
C TYR A 421 18.82 14.11 37.02
N ALA A 422 19.85 14.96 36.98
CA ALA A 422 20.80 14.97 35.86
C ALA A 422 21.55 13.63 35.76
N LEU A 423 21.97 13.04 36.88
CA LEU A 423 22.63 11.72 36.90
C LEU A 423 21.70 10.60 36.39
N VAL A 424 20.42 10.64 36.75
CA VAL A 424 19.41 9.70 36.23
C VAL A 424 19.27 9.85 34.71
N CYS A 425 19.24 11.08 34.18
CA CYS A 425 19.20 11.32 32.73
C CYS A 425 20.47 10.80 32.00
N VAL A 426 21.65 10.93 32.61
CA VAL A 426 22.90 10.35 32.07
C VAL A 426 22.81 8.82 32.01
N ALA A 427 22.36 8.17 33.08
CA ALA A 427 22.17 6.72 33.11
C ALA A 427 21.16 6.25 32.06
N GLY A 428 20.06 6.99 31.85
CA GLY A 428 19.08 6.73 30.79
C GLY A 428 19.67 6.85 29.38
N THR A 429 20.52 7.86 29.17
CA THR A 429 21.24 8.07 27.90
C THR A 429 22.21 6.92 27.61
N MET A 430 22.95 6.44 28.62
CA MET A 430 23.85 5.30 28.49
C MET A 430 23.10 4.00 28.19
N SER A 431 22.02 3.74 28.91
CA SER A 431 21.19 2.54 28.72
C SER A 431 20.58 2.50 27.31
N SER A 432 20.05 3.63 26.83
CA SER A 432 19.49 3.75 25.48
C SER A 432 20.55 3.57 24.37
N ASN A 433 21.80 3.98 24.63
CA ASN A 433 22.92 3.73 23.72
C ASN A 433 23.40 2.28 23.75
N MET A 434 23.39 1.62 24.91
CA MET A 434 23.73 0.19 25.04
C MET A 434 22.70 -0.71 24.38
N GLU A 435 21.41 -0.47 24.57
CA GLU A 435 20.35 -1.27 23.96
C GLU A 435 20.30 -1.08 22.43
N ALA A 436 20.67 0.11 21.95
CA ALA A 436 20.93 0.38 20.53
C ALA A 436 22.05 -0.50 19.92
N SER A 437 22.99 -0.99 20.75
CA SER A 437 24.00 -1.95 20.33
C SER A 437 23.52 -3.40 20.51
N GLU A 438 22.74 -3.69 21.56
CA GLU A 438 22.28 -5.05 21.88
C GLU A 438 21.08 -5.54 21.07
N MET A 439 20.15 -4.67 20.67
CA MET A 439 18.94 -5.02 19.91
C MET A 439 19.23 -5.51 18.48
N SER A 440 20.48 -5.35 18.03
CA SER A 440 21.01 -5.98 16.81
C SER A 440 21.26 -7.50 16.94
N LEU A 441 21.21 -8.05 18.16
CA LEU A 441 21.64 -9.42 18.49
C LEU A 441 20.52 -10.45 18.84
N PRO A 442 19.32 -10.16 19.40
CA PRO A 442 18.50 -11.20 20.03
C PRO A 442 17.52 -11.88 19.05
N PHE A 443 17.01 -11.15 18.05
CA PHE A 443 16.15 -11.73 17.01
C PHE A 443 16.94 -12.68 16.10
N THR A 444 18.21 -12.34 15.86
CA THR A 444 19.21 -13.15 15.15
C THR A 444 19.55 -14.44 15.91
N ARG A 445 19.66 -14.40 17.24
CA ARG A 445 19.98 -15.59 18.07
C ARG A 445 18.89 -16.65 18.08
N LYS A 446 17.61 -16.26 18.05
CA LYS A 446 16.50 -17.21 18.19
C LYS A 446 16.19 -17.97 16.90
N LEU A 447 16.49 -17.39 15.73
CA LEU A 447 16.33 -18.07 14.44
C LEU A 447 17.50 -19.04 14.16
N VAL A 448 18.73 -18.67 14.57
CA VAL A 448 19.95 -19.47 14.39
C VAL A 448 19.97 -20.75 15.25
N ALA A 449 19.42 -20.69 16.47
CA ALA A 449 19.50 -21.81 17.41
C ALA A 449 18.59 -23.01 17.07
N THR A 450 17.53 -22.81 16.28
CA THR A 450 16.50 -23.85 16.08
C THR A 450 16.73 -24.78 14.89
N HIS A 451 17.63 -24.45 13.94
CA HIS A 451 17.73 -25.23 12.70
C HIS A 451 19.13 -25.52 12.13
N LEU A 452 20.24 -25.07 12.73
CA LEU A 452 21.59 -25.34 12.17
C LEU A 452 22.58 -25.88 13.21
N PRO A 453 23.17 -27.07 13.01
CA PRO A 453 24.24 -27.59 13.84
C PRO A 453 25.58 -27.03 13.36
N LEU A 454 25.84 -25.73 13.59
CA LEU A 454 27.15 -25.14 13.30
C LEU A 454 27.59 -24.25 14.46
N GLY A 455 28.17 -24.90 15.48
CA GLY A 455 28.66 -24.28 16.72
C GLY A 455 29.92 -23.41 16.58
N GLN A 456 30.14 -22.71 15.45
CA GLN A 456 31.33 -21.88 15.26
C GLN A 456 31.09 -20.49 14.65
N ALA A 457 29.92 -20.20 14.07
CA ALA A 457 29.62 -18.84 13.60
C ALA A 457 29.13 -17.98 14.77
N LYS A 458 29.93 -17.00 15.20
CA LYS A 458 29.56 -16.08 16.29
C LYS A 458 28.66 -14.94 15.80
N ASN A 459 28.76 -14.58 14.52
CA ASN A 459 27.93 -13.57 13.85
C ASN A 459 27.48 -14.03 12.46
N ILE A 460 26.37 -13.47 11.97
CA ILE A 460 25.86 -13.71 10.60
C ILE A 460 26.84 -13.24 9.51
N LEU A 461 27.72 -12.29 9.84
CA LEU A 461 28.79 -11.78 8.98
C LEU A 461 29.96 -12.76 8.83
N ASP A 462 30.03 -13.78 9.68
CA ASP A 462 31.04 -14.85 9.59
C ASP A 462 30.59 -15.98 8.66
N LEU A 463 29.35 -15.92 8.14
CA LEU A 463 28.85 -16.91 7.18
C LEU A 463 29.50 -16.70 5.80
N PRO A 464 29.81 -17.80 5.08
CA PRO A 464 30.16 -17.73 3.68
C PRO A 464 29.10 -16.98 2.86
N ASN A 465 29.55 -16.20 1.88
CA ASN A 465 28.68 -15.37 1.03
C ASN A 465 27.59 -16.21 0.35
N GLU A 466 27.90 -17.45 -0.02
CA GLU A 466 27.00 -18.40 -0.68
C GLU A 466 25.82 -18.77 0.22
N ILE A 467 26.06 -18.96 1.52
CA ILE A 467 25.00 -19.29 2.49
C ILE A 467 24.09 -18.09 2.70
N LEU A 468 24.66 -16.88 2.79
CA LEU A 468 23.88 -15.66 2.94
C LEU A 468 23.00 -15.39 1.71
N GLN A 469 23.54 -15.61 0.50
CA GLN A 469 22.79 -15.50 -0.75
C GLN A 469 21.70 -16.58 -0.87
N GLN A 470 21.94 -17.80 -0.39
CA GLN A 470 20.95 -18.86 -0.35
C GLN A 470 19.83 -18.57 0.67
N VAL A 471 20.14 -17.97 1.81
CA VAL A 471 19.12 -17.50 2.77
C VAL A 471 18.27 -16.41 2.13
N ALA A 472 18.89 -15.45 1.45
CA ALA A 472 18.18 -14.39 0.76
C ALA A 472 17.28 -14.92 -0.37
N SER A 473 17.66 -16.01 -1.05
CA SER A 473 16.85 -16.59 -2.13
C SER A 473 15.63 -17.38 -1.67
N LEU A 474 15.58 -17.75 -0.38
CA LEU A 474 14.43 -18.41 0.25
C LEU A 474 13.36 -17.43 0.75
N LEU A 475 13.64 -16.12 0.71
CA LEU A 475 12.67 -15.10 1.09
C LEU A 475 11.57 -14.97 0.03
N SER A 476 10.33 -14.83 0.49
CA SER A 476 9.13 -14.82 -0.35
C SER A 476 9.02 -13.57 -1.22
N THR A 477 9.43 -12.41 -0.71
CA THR A 477 9.21 -11.11 -1.39
C THR A 477 10.52 -10.32 -1.57
N ASP A 478 10.56 -9.44 -2.58
CA ASP A 478 11.69 -8.50 -2.75
C ASP A 478 11.84 -7.56 -1.56
N GLN A 479 10.73 -7.24 -0.90
CA GLN A 479 10.74 -6.39 0.29
C GLN A 479 11.47 -7.09 1.44
N ASP A 480 11.30 -8.40 1.59
CA ASP A 480 12.02 -9.18 2.60
C ASP A 480 13.52 -9.23 2.30
N VAL A 481 13.89 -9.41 1.03
CA VAL A 481 15.30 -9.37 0.58
C VAL A 481 15.91 -7.98 0.83
N LEU A 482 15.14 -6.93 0.57
CA LEU A 482 15.53 -5.54 0.83
C LEU A 482 15.67 -5.25 2.33
N HIS A 483 14.73 -5.72 3.15
CA HIS A 483 14.80 -5.57 4.60
C HIS A 483 16.00 -6.31 5.17
N LEU A 484 16.29 -7.52 4.66
CA LEU A 484 17.48 -8.28 5.02
C LEU A 484 18.75 -7.52 4.64
N SER A 485 18.83 -6.98 3.43
CA SER A 485 20.02 -6.24 2.98
C SER A 485 20.23 -4.92 3.73
N GLN A 486 19.14 -4.25 4.15
CA GLN A 486 19.20 -3.01 4.92
C GLN A 486 19.66 -3.18 6.38
N THR A 487 19.75 -4.43 6.87
CA THR A 487 20.23 -4.69 8.23
C THR A 487 21.68 -4.24 8.46
N CYS A 488 22.55 -4.38 7.45
CA CYS A 488 23.96 -4.02 7.55
C CYS A 488 24.58 -3.74 6.16
N LYS A 489 25.49 -2.76 6.08
CA LYS A 489 26.23 -2.42 4.84
C LYS A 489 27.02 -3.61 4.27
N ALA A 490 27.53 -4.50 5.11
CA ALA A 490 28.29 -5.68 4.65
C ALA A 490 27.36 -6.73 4.00
N ILE A 491 26.20 -6.99 4.62
CA ILE A 491 25.16 -7.86 4.06
C ILE A 491 24.61 -7.27 2.77
N TRP A 492 24.35 -5.95 2.74
CA TRP A 492 24.01 -5.23 1.51
C TRP A 492 25.03 -5.47 0.41
N ALA A 493 26.32 -5.26 0.70
CA ALA A 493 27.39 -5.43 -0.28
C ALA A 493 27.50 -6.88 -0.79
N GLN A 494 27.19 -7.88 0.04
CA GLN A 494 27.25 -9.31 -0.33
C GLN A 494 26.00 -9.80 -1.08
N ILE A 495 24.81 -9.36 -0.68
CA ILE A 495 23.53 -9.71 -1.32
C ILE A 495 23.38 -8.98 -2.65
N TYR A 496 23.61 -7.67 -2.67
CA TYR A 496 23.44 -6.82 -3.85
C TYR A 496 24.68 -6.70 -4.73
N ALA A 497 25.73 -7.48 -4.45
CA ALA A 497 26.90 -7.60 -5.34
C ALA A 497 26.45 -7.93 -6.78
N PRO A 498 27.04 -7.33 -7.81
CA PRO A 498 26.72 -7.65 -9.21
C PRO A 498 26.87 -9.14 -9.53
N GLU A 499 27.89 -9.79 -8.97
CA GLU A 499 28.20 -11.20 -9.23
C GLU A 499 27.46 -12.18 -8.29
N SER A 500 26.53 -11.69 -7.46
CA SER A 500 25.79 -12.52 -6.50
C SER A 500 24.95 -13.59 -7.20
N ALA A 501 25.07 -14.86 -6.77
CA ALA A 501 24.29 -15.97 -7.30
C ALA A 501 22.79 -15.84 -6.98
N LEU A 502 22.44 -14.97 -6.03
CA LEU A 502 21.07 -14.61 -5.70
C LEU A 502 20.30 -14.12 -6.93
N TRP A 503 20.89 -13.26 -7.76
CA TRP A 503 20.21 -12.65 -8.90
C TRP A 503 19.73 -13.68 -9.92
N ARG A 504 20.54 -14.70 -10.19
CA ARG A 504 20.15 -15.85 -11.02
C ARG A 504 18.96 -16.58 -10.43
N THR A 505 18.95 -16.78 -9.11
CA THR A 505 17.88 -17.51 -8.43
C THR A 505 16.58 -16.69 -8.41
N LEU A 506 16.64 -15.41 -8.05
CA LEU A 506 15.49 -14.51 -8.06
C LEU A 506 14.90 -14.36 -9.47
N PHE A 507 15.77 -14.21 -10.48
CA PHE A 507 15.34 -14.14 -11.87
C PHE A 507 14.67 -15.44 -12.30
N ALA A 508 15.30 -16.60 -12.09
CA ALA A 508 14.73 -17.91 -12.44
C ALA A 508 13.43 -18.25 -11.70
N ASN A 509 13.24 -17.69 -10.50
CA ASN A 509 12.00 -17.85 -9.76
C ASN A 509 10.83 -17.10 -10.42
N ARG A 510 11.07 -15.93 -11.03
CA ARG A 510 10.01 -15.05 -11.58
C ARG A 510 9.89 -14.99 -13.09
N TYR A 511 10.95 -15.29 -13.82
CA TYR A 511 11.03 -15.18 -15.27
C TYR A 511 11.60 -16.47 -15.86
N ASP A 512 11.32 -16.69 -17.13
CA ASP A 512 11.89 -17.80 -17.88
C ASP A 512 13.37 -17.53 -18.20
N VAL A 513 14.22 -18.55 -18.10
CA VAL A 513 15.67 -18.42 -18.31
C VAL A 513 16.07 -19.06 -19.63
N LEU A 514 16.52 -18.22 -20.57
CA LEU A 514 16.90 -18.62 -21.93
C LEU A 514 18.32 -19.17 -22.07
N SER A 515 19.28 -18.57 -21.36
CA SER A 515 20.71 -18.82 -21.56
C SER A 515 21.50 -18.65 -20.26
N LEU A 516 22.66 -19.33 -20.21
CA LEU A 516 23.61 -19.20 -19.11
C LEU A 516 24.35 -17.87 -19.22
N ARG A 517 23.79 -16.82 -18.62
CA ARG A 517 24.37 -15.47 -18.55
C ARG A 517 25.11 -15.21 -17.22
N PRO A 518 26.05 -14.25 -17.16
CA PRO A 518 26.66 -13.83 -15.90
C PRO A 518 25.60 -13.23 -14.95
N SER A 519 25.84 -13.31 -13.63
CA SER A 519 24.85 -12.89 -12.62
C SER A 519 24.54 -11.39 -12.67
N ASN A 520 25.50 -10.58 -13.11
CA ASN A 520 25.36 -9.12 -13.21
C ASN A 520 24.34 -8.68 -14.27
N GLU A 521 24.23 -9.41 -15.37
CA GLU A 521 23.21 -9.18 -16.40
C GLU A 521 21.82 -9.51 -15.85
N PHE A 522 21.66 -10.65 -15.19
CA PHE A 522 20.40 -11.01 -14.51
C PHE A 522 19.99 -9.96 -13.46
N ARG A 523 20.95 -9.40 -12.72
CA ARG A 523 20.69 -8.32 -11.76
C ARG A 523 20.08 -7.09 -12.44
N ASN A 524 20.76 -6.57 -13.46
CA ASN A 524 20.33 -5.34 -14.13
C ASN A 524 18.95 -5.52 -14.75
N GLU A 525 18.75 -6.64 -15.42
CA GLU A 525 17.49 -6.97 -16.06
C GLU A 525 16.35 -7.19 -15.06
N TYR A 526 16.62 -7.91 -13.97
CA TYR A 526 15.66 -8.10 -12.87
C TYR A 526 15.19 -6.77 -12.30
N LEU A 527 16.13 -5.87 -12.00
CA LEU A 527 15.85 -4.56 -11.41
C LEU A 527 15.06 -3.68 -12.39
N ILE A 528 15.45 -3.64 -13.67
CA ILE A 528 14.73 -2.89 -14.70
C ILE A 528 13.28 -3.39 -14.83
N ARG A 529 13.08 -4.71 -14.95
CA ARG A 529 11.74 -5.31 -15.03
C ARG A 529 10.92 -5.04 -13.78
N ALA A 530 11.50 -5.19 -12.59
CA ALA A 530 10.80 -4.95 -11.32
C ALA A 530 10.33 -3.49 -11.19
N ILE A 531 11.18 -2.53 -11.59
CA ILE A 531 10.84 -1.09 -11.55
C ILE A 531 9.74 -0.76 -12.57
N ILE A 532 9.90 -1.24 -13.81
CA ILE A 532 8.98 -0.92 -14.91
C ILE A 532 7.63 -1.60 -14.68
N LEU A 533 7.60 -2.91 -14.41
CA LEU A 533 6.34 -3.63 -14.20
C LEU A 533 5.62 -3.24 -12.89
N GLY A 534 6.36 -2.69 -11.91
CA GLY A 534 5.77 -2.15 -10.68
C GLY A 534 5.23 -0.72 -10.81
N ALA A 535 5.52 -0.02 -11.90
CA ALA A 535 5.06 1.34 -12.14
C ALA A 535 3.67 1.36 -12.80
N LYS A 536 2.84 2.34 -12.43
CA LYS A 536 1.57 2.59 -13.11
C LYS A 536 1.80 3.52 -14.30
N PHE A 537 1.50 3.03 -15.50
CA PHE A 537 1.50 3.80 -16.74
C PHE A 537 0.06 4.00 -17.23
N HIS A 538 -0.20 5.15 -17.84
CA HIS A 538 -1.43 5.44 -18.58
C HIS A 538 -1.03 5.78 -20.01
N PHE A 539 -1.59 5.11 -21.01
CA PHE A 539 -1.33 5.27 -22.45
C PHE A 539 -2.44 6.08 -23.16
N ALA A 540 -3.25 6.81 -22.40
CA ALA A 540 -3.95 7.98 -22.93
C ALA A 540 -2.90 9.07 -23.25
N GLU A 541 -3.11 10.05 -24.12
CA GLU A 541 -2.06 11.04 -24.47
C GLU A 541 -0.84 10.48 -25.25
N LYS A 542 -0.01 11.39 -25.77
CA LYS A 542 1.14 11.08 -26.62
C LYS A 542 2.25 10.38 -25.83
N GLU A 543 2.90 9.40 -26.47
CA GLU A 543 4.00 8.62 -25.89
C GLU A 543 5.15 9.49 -25.34
N ASP A 544 5.45 9.33 -24.05
CA ASP A 544 6.58 9.91 -23.34
C ASP A 544 7.77 8.94 -23.26
N ASP A 545 8.93 9.42 -22.79
CA ASP A 545 10.15 8.62 -22.68
C ASP A 545 9.98 7.41 -21.73
N ARG A 546 9.10 7.52 -20.73
CA ARG A 546 8.88 6.46 -19.72
C ARG A 546 8.01 5.34 -20.27
N GLN A 547 6.98 5.67 -21.04
CA GLN A 547 6.13 4.74 -21.77
C GLN A 547 6.95 4.03 -22.86
N ASN A 548 7.83 4.75 -23.57
CA ASN A 548 8.76 4.14 -24.52
C ASN A 548 9.69 3.11 -23.87
N MET A 549 10.26 3.44 -22.70
CA MET A 549 11.06 2.50 -21.93
C MET A 549 10.25 1.29 -21.47
N CYS A 550 9.00 1.50 -21.05
CA CYS A 550 8.08 0.42 -20.68
C CYS A 550 7.81 -0.54 -21.85
N MET A 551 7.51 0.01 -23.03
CA MET A 551 7.27 -0.76 -24.24
C MET A 551 8.52 -1.54 -24.68
N GLU A 552 9.72 -0.97 -24.59
CA GLU A 552 10.94 -1.69 -24.93
C GLU A 552 11.19 -2.88 -23.99
N VAL A 553 10.94 -2.71 -22.68
CA VAL A 553 11.04 -3.83 -21.72
C VAL A 553 9.99 -4.90 -21.99
N MET A 554 8.73 -4.53 -22.25
CA MET A 554 7.67 -5.47 -22.60
C MET A 554 7.98 -6.22 -23.90
N LYS A 555 8.52 -5.52 -24.90
CA LYS A 555 8.99 -6.11 -26.16
C LYS A 555 10.07 -7.14 -25.91
N THR A 556 11.13 -6.81 -25.16
CA THR A 556 12.20 -7.76 -24.84
C THR A 556 11.63 -8.99 -24.13
N MET A 557 10.75 -8.80 -23.14
CA MET A 557 10.11 -9.92 -22.45
C MET A 557 9.29 -10.81 -23.40
N LEU A 558 8.60 -10.22 -24.38
CA LEU A 558 7.79 -10.95 -25.34
C LEU A 558 8.65 -11.72 -26.36
N GLU A 559 9.71 -11.08 -26.88
CA GLU A 559 10.70 -11.74 -27.75
C GLU A 559 11.36 -12.93 -27.04
N GLU A 560 11.64 -12.80 -25.75
CA GLU A 560 12.11 -13.92 -24.95
C GLU A 560 11.08 -15.04 -24.94
N VAL A 561 9.82 -14.77 -24.61
CA VAL A 561 8.75 -15.79 -24.60
C VAL A 561 8.61 -16.47 -25.97
N ILE A 562 8.75 -15.73 -27.07
CA ILE A 562 8.71 -16.26 -28.43
C ILE A 562 9.94 -17.14 -28.72
N THR A 563 11.11 -16.80 -28.16
CA THR A 563 12.37 -17.53 -28.41
C THR A 563 12.55 -18.73 -27.47
N VAL A 564 11.93 -18.72 -26.28
CA VAL A 564 12.07 -19.78 -25.27
C VAL A 564 11.41 -21.08 -25.76
N HIS A 565 12.24 -22.11 -25.95
CA HIS A 565 11.79 -23.48 -26.16
C HIS A 565 11.40 -24.11 -24.80
N LEU A 566 10.21 -23.79 -24.30
CA LEU A 566 9.74 -24.31 -23.01
C LEU A 566 9.68 -25.85 -23.04
N LYS A 567 10.04 -26.48 -21.91
CA LYS A 567 9.77 -27.91 -21.72
C LYS A 567 8.26 -28.14 -21.83
N ALA A 568 7.89 -29.13 -22.65
CA ALA A 568 6.52 -29.55 -22.85
C ALA A 568 5.74 -29.60 -21.52
N GLY A 569 4.72 -28.76 -21.40
CA GLY A 569 3.82 -28.77 -20.26
C GLY A 569 4.10 -27.75 -19.15
N CYS A 570 5.09 -26.86 -19.26
CA CYS A 570 5.32 -25.78 -18.29
C CYS A 570 4.72 -24.43 -18.77
N PRO A 571 3.99 -23.69 -17.92
CA PRO A 571 3.56 -22.32 -18.23
C PRO A 571 4.77 -21.37 -18.24
N SER A 572 4.69 -20.32 -19.06
CA SER A 572 5.71 -19.26 -19.11
C SER A 572 5.56 -18.32 -17.93
N LYS A 573 6.57 -18.26 -17.06
CA LYS A 573 6.56 -17.32 -15.92
C LYS A 573 6.62 -15.88 -16.40
N THR A 574 7.39 -15.63 -17.47
CA THR A 574 7.51 -14.28 -18.05
C THR A 574 6.17 -13.78 -18.58
N LEU A 575 5.40 -14.66 -19.25
CA LEU A 575 4.08 -14.32 -19.78
C LEU A 575 3.04 -14.10 -18.67
N ASP A 576 3.07 -14.90 -17.59
CA ASP A 576 2.22 -14.68 -16.41
C ASP A 576 2.51 -13.32 -15.76
N ARG A 577 3.79 -12.93 -15.67
CA ARG A 577 4.17 -11.60 -15.14
C ARG A 577 3.70 -10.44 -16.03
N LEU A 578 3.72 -10.61 -17.36
CA LEU A 578 3.15 -9.63 -18.29
C LEU A 578 1.63 -9.53 -18.10
N ARG A 579 0.92 -10.67 -18.02
CA ARG A 579 -0.53 -10.73 -17.77
C ARG A 579 -0.92 -9.94 -16.51
N VAL A 580 -0.25 -10.20 -15.38
CA VAL A 580 -0.53 -9.50 -14.11
C VAL A 580 -0.28 -8.00 -14.25
N SER A 581 0.84 -7.61 -14.86
CA SER A 581 1.18 -6.20 -15.06
C SER A 581 0.15 -5.47 -15.94
N LEU A 582 -0.26 -6.10 -17.04
CA LEU A 582 -1.22 -5.53 -17.99
C LEU A 582 -2.62 -5.33 -17.40
N SER A 583 -3.03 -6.13 -16.41
CA SER A 583 -4.30 -5.92 -15.68
C SER A 583 -4.36 -4.54 -14.97
N THR A 584 -3.19 -4.01 -14.60
CA THR A 584 -3.07 -2.72 -13.90
C THR A 584 -2.85 -1.54 -14.84
N MET A 585 -2.48 -1.80 -16.10
CA MET A 585 -2.21 -0.80 -17.13
C MET A 585 -3.43 -0.63 -18.04
N ASP A 586 -3.52 0.49 -18.75
CA ASP A 586 -4.51 0.71 -19.81
C ASP A 586 -3.95 0.42 -21.21
N PHE A 587 -2.81 -0.26 -21.30
CA PHE A 587 -2.08 -0.54 -22.54
C PHE A 587 -2.88 -1.32 -23.59
N LEU A 588 -3.69 -2.31 -23.18
CA LEU A 588 -4.50 -3.12 -24.09
C LEU A 588 -5.81 -2.45 -24.53
N LYS A 589 -6.08 -1.22 -24.09
CA LYS A 589 -7.22 -0.43 -24.58
C LYS A 589 -7.00 -0.01 -26.04
N CYS A 590 -8.09 0.37 -26.68
CA CYS A 590 -8.08 0.89 -28.04
C CYS A 590 -7.04 2.03 -28.19
N PRO A 591 -6.25 2.07 -29.28
CA PRO A 591 -5.39 3.20 -29.59
C PRO A 591 -6.15 4.52 -29.57
N GLN A 592 -5.56 5.55 -28.96
CA GLN A 592 -6.13 6.90 -28.96
C GLN A 592 -5.80 7.67 -30.25
N LYS A 593 -6.58 8.73 -30.54
CA LYS A 593 -6.48 9.57 -31.75
C LYS A 593 -5.12 10.27 -31.99
N ASN A 594 -4.18 10.17 -31.05
CA ASN A 594 -2.85 10.75 -31.19
C ASN A 594 -1.93 9.69 -31.82
N GLU A 595 -1.75 9.75 -33.15
CA GLU A 595 -0.85 8.92 -33.99
C GLU A 595 0.14 8.04 -33.19
N PRO A 596 -0.26 6.81 -32.80
CA PRO A 596 0.58 5.92 -31.99
C PRO A 596 1.82 5.47 -32.76
N SER A 597 2.88 5.08 -32.04
CA SER A 597 4.08 4.54 -32.70
C SER A 597 3.83 3.16 -33.31
N GLU A 598 4.62 2.80 -34.33
CA GLU A 598 4.61 1.44 -34.89
C GLU A 598 4.92 0.37 -33.82
N ARG A 599 5.80 0.69 -32.85
CA ARG A 599 6.12 -0.19 -31.70
C ARG A 599 4.89 -0.47 -30.86
N PHE A 600 4.06 0.53 -30.60
CA PHE A 600 2.81 0.39 -29.86
C PHE A 600 1.86 -0.58 -30.57
N PHE A 601 1.66 -0.40 -31.88
CA PHE A 601 0.81 -1.30 -32.68
C PHE A 601 1.34 -2.74 -32.70
N ALA A 602 2.64 -2.91 -32.97
CA ALA A 602 3.28 -4.22 -33.03
C ALA A 602 3.16 -4.98 -31.71
N LEU A 603 3.41 -4.30 -30.59
CA LEU A 603 3.36 -4.91 -29.26
C LEU A 603 1.93 -5.25 -28.83
N GLN A 604 0.95 -4.38 -29.10
CA GLN A 604 -0.46 -4.70 -28.84
C GLN A 604 -0.92 -5.92 -29.64
N LEU A 605 -0.58 -6.00 -30.93
CA LEU A 605 -0.90 -7.16 -31.77
C LEU A 605 -0.23 -8.43 -31.25
N ALA A 606 1.05 -8.37 -30.91
CA ALA A 606 1.79 -9.50 -30.36
C ALA A 606 1.22 -10.01 -29.01
N MET A 607 0.47 -9.16 -28.30
CA MET A 607 -0.26 -9.49 -27.07
C MET A 607 -1.73 -9.89 -27.29
N THR A 608 -2.18 -10.13 -28.53
CA THR A 608 -3.58 -10.51 -28.83
C THR A 608 -4.11 -11.68 -27.97
N PRO A 609 -3.35 -12.76 -27.72
CA PRO A 609 -3.83 -13.85 -26.85
C PRO A 609 -4.12 -13.40 -25.40
N LEU A 610 -3.39 -12.40 -24.90
CA LEU A 610 -3.67 -11.78 -23.60
C LEU A 610 -4.85 -10.81 -23.69
N ALA A 611 -4.97 -10.07 -24.79
CA ALA A 611 -6.08 -9.17 -25.03
C ALA A 611 -7.43 -9.88 -25.19
N LEU A 612 -7.44 -11.16 -25.53
CA LEU A 612 -8.66 -11.99 -25.59
C LEU A 612 -8.93 -12.76 -24.29
N ASP A 613 -8.11 -12.58 -23.26
CA ASP A 613 -8.32 -13.20 -21.95
C ASP A 613 -9.32 -12.38 -21.11
N SER A 614 -10.48 -12.98 -20.84
CA SER A 614 -11.60 -12.32 -20.15
C SER A 614 -11.28 -11.85 -18.74
N THR A 615 -10.19 -12.33 -18.11
CA THR A 615 -9.84 -11.95 -16.74
C THR A 615 -9.08 -10.64 -16.63
N ILE A 616 -8.43 -10.18 -17.72
CA ILE A 616 -7.59 -8.98 -17.71
C ILE A 616 -8.10 -7.90 -18.66
N THR A 617 -8.92 -8.27 -19.64
CA THR A 617 -9.37 -7.37 -20.69
C THR A 617 -10.55 -6.50 -20.24
N ARG A 618 -10.53 -5.23 -20.63
CA ARG A 618 -11.63 -4.27 -20.41
C ARG A 618 -12.53 -4.17 -21.64
N ALA A 619 -13.76 -3.71 -21.44
CA ALA A 619 -14.75 -3.53 -22.50
C ALA A 619 -14.21 -2.67 -23.67
N CYS A 620 -14.47 -3.13 -24.89
CA CYS A 620 -14.18 -2.42 -26.14
C CYS A 620 -15.48 -1.86 -26.72
N HIS A 621 -15.50 -0.57 -27.03
CA HIS A 621 -16.68 0.13 -27.52
C HIS A 621 -16.78 0.08 -29.05
N ARG A 622 -17.97 0.31 -29.59
CA ARG A 622 -18.22 0.30 -31.04
C ARG A 622 -17.43 1.38 -31.79
N ASP A 623 -17.11 2.48 -31.11
CA ASP A 623 -16.35 3.62 -31.65
C ASP A 623 -14.83 3.36 -31.70
N ASP A 624 -14.36 2.21 -31.19
CA ASP A 624 -12.94 1.86 -31.11
C ASP A 624 -12.36 1.27 -32.41
N TYR A 625 -13.20 1.00 -33.42
CA TYR A 625 -12.77 0.46 -34.71
C TYR A 625 -13.65 0.97 -35.86
N ASN A 626 -13.10 1.03 -37.07
CA ASN A 626 -13.81 1.51 -38.25
C ASN A 626 -14.32 0.35 -39.12
N LEU A 627 -15.65 0.20 -39.26
CA LEU A 627 -16.25 -0.86 -40.08
C LEU A 627 -15.84 -0.83 -41.55
N ALA A 628 -15.58 0.34 -42.13
CA ALA A 628 -15.07 0.43 -43.50
C ALA A 628 -13.74 -0.32 -43.64
N THR A 629 -12.86 -0.14 -42.64
CA THR A 629 -11.55 -0.79 -42.57
C THR A 629 -11.69 -2.30 -42.32
N ILE A 630 -12.59 -2.70 -41.41
CA ILE A 630 -12.84 -4.10 -41.05
C ILE A 630 -13.40 -4.91 -42.24
N TYR A 631 -14.42 -4.37 -42.92
CA TYR A 631 -15.09 -5.04 -44.05
C TYR A 631 -14.46 -4.71 -45.41
N SER A 632 -13.32 -4.01 -45.44
CA SER A 632 -12.64 -3.60 -46.68
C SER A 632 -13.57 -2.84 -47.65
N PHE A 633 -14.43 -1.98 -47.11
CA PHE A 633 -15.41 -1.21 -47.89
C PHE A 633 -14.72 -0.29 -48.89
N GLY A 634 -15.12 -0.36 -50.16
CA GLY A 634 -14.53 0.46 -51.22
C GLY A 634 -13.11 0.05 -51.66
N GLU A 635 -12.53 -1.01 -51.11
CA GLU A 635 -11.22 -1.52 -51.55
C GLU A 635 -11.33 -2.36 -52.82
N GLN A 636 -10.37 -2.14 -53.74
CA GLN A 636 -10.21 -2.95 -54.94
C GLN A 636 -9.58 -4.31 -54.59
N LEU A 637 -10.20 -5.38 -55.05
CA LEU A 637 -9.63 -6.74 -54.97
C LEU A 637 -8.41 -6.83 -55.91
N GLY A 638 -7.39 -7.59 -55.50
CA GLY A 638 -6.11 -7.70 -56.22
C GLY A 638 -4.93 -6.99 -55.58
N MET A 639 -5.18 -6.09 -54.62
CA MET A 639 -4.13 -5.57 -53.74
C MET A 639 -4.03 -6.46 -52.49
N PRO A 640 -2.81 -6.91 -52.11
CA PRO A 640 -2.63 -7.74 -50.93
C PRO A 640 -3.07 -7.00 -49.67
N PHE A 641 -3.94 -7.62 -48.87
CA PHE A 641 -4.35 -7.13 -47.55
C PHE A 641 -3.16 -6.97 -46.61
N ILE A 642 -2.24 -7.94 -46.68
CA ILE A 642 -0.99 -7.98 -45.92
C ILE A 642 0.16 -7.77 -46.89
N GLY A 643 0.76 -6.59 -46.88
CA GLY A 643 1.96 -6.29 -47.65
C GLY A 643 3.19 -7.00 -47.07
N HIS A 644 4.09 -7.46 -47.95
CA HIS A 644 5.34 -8.12 -47.52
C HIS A 644 6.35 -7.14 -46.88
N ASN A 645 6.41 -5.89 -47.36
CA ASN A 645 7.36 -4.87 -46.88
C ASN A 645 6.70 -3.64 -46.26
N ASP A 646 5.37 -3.55 -46.32
CA ASP A 646 4.59 -2.40 -45.84
C ASP A 646 3.33 -2.93 -45.17
N LEU A 647 3.45 -3.26 -43.88
CA LEU A 647 2.40 -3.88 -43.10
C LEU A 647 1.63 -2.80 -42.33
N ASN A 648 0.36 -2.59 -42.71
CA ASN A 648 -0.50 -1.69 -41.96
C ASN A 648 -0.98 -2.35 -40.65
N LEU A 649 -0.16 -2.25 -39.59
CA LEU A 649 -0.47 -2.82 -38.28
C LEU A 649 -1.71 -2.20 -37.64
N GLU A 650 -1.99 -0.92 -37.88
CA GLU A 650 -3.17 -0.24 -37.37
C GLU A 650 -4.45 -0.93 -37.86
N ARG A 651 -4.49 -1.26 -39.16
CA ARG A 651 -5.62 -1.96 -39.78
C ARG A 651 -5.87 -3.32 -39.13
N VAL A 652 -4.82 -4.11 -38.89
CA VAL A 652 -4.94 -5.41 -38.23
C VAL A 652 -5.35 -5.23 -36.76
N LEU A 653 -4.86 -4.18 -36.09
CA LEU A 653 -5.24 -3.89 -34.71
C LEU A 653 -6.73 -3.55 -34.58
N GLN A 654 -7.30 -2.82 -35.54
CA GLN A 654 -8.74 -2.56 -35.58
C GLN A 654 -9.54 -3.86 -35.70
N MET A 655 -9.08 -4.84 -36.50
CA MET A 655 -9.71 -6.17 -36.55
C MET A 655 -9.62 -6.91 -35.22
N ARG A 656 -8.48 -6.83 -34.52
CA ARG A 656 -8.35 -7.36 -33.16
C ARG A 656 -9.36 -6.70 -32.22
N SER A 657 -9.50 -5.37 -32.26
CA SER A 657 -10.47 -4.64 -31.43
C SER A 657 -11.92 -5.03 -31.73
N PHE A 658 -12.26 -5.20 -33.02
CA PHE A 658 -13.55 -5.75 -33.45
C PHE A 658 -13.82 -7.10 -32.78
N TRP A 659 -12.90 -8.06 -32.89
CA TRP A 659 -13.07 -9.38 -32.27
C TRP A 659 -13.08 -9.33 -30.74
N GLN A 660 -12.27 -8.48 -30.13
CA GLN A 660 -12.26 -8.30 -28.68
C GLN A 660 -13.63 -7.87 -28.16
N ARG A 661 -14.30 -6.92 -28.84
CA ARG A 661 -15.66 -6.50 -28.47
C ARG A 661 -16.65 -7.67 -28.59
N HIS A 662 -16.74 -8.30 -29.76
CA HIS A 662 -17.76 -9.30 -30.05
C HIS A 662 -17.59 -10.59 -29.25
N LEU A 663 -16.36 -10.96 -28.87
CA LEU A 663 -16.10 -12.15 -28.07
C LEU A 663 -16.29 -11.92 -26.56
N LEU A 664 -16.01 -10.71 -26.06
CA LEU A 664 -15.92 -10.46 -24.60
C LEU A 664 -17.03 -9.58 -24.03
N THR A 665 -17.86 -8.93 -24.86
CA THR A 665 -18.92 -8.02 -24.37
C THR A 665 -20.24 -8.75 -24.23
N GLU A 666 -20.80 -8.81 -23.02
CA GLU A 666 -22.06 -9.52 -22.72
C GLU A 666 -23.27 -9.03 -23.52
N SER A 667 -23.26 -7.78 -24.00
CA SER A 667 -24.34 -7.23 -24.81
C SER A 667 -24.36 -7.71 -26.27
N GLU A 668 -23.31 -8.39 -26.73
CA GLU A 668 -23.17 -8.86 -28.11
C GLU A 668 -23.74 -10.28 -28.23
N LEU A 669 -24.96 -10.43 -28.72
CA LEU A 669 -25.68 -11.73 -28.70
C LEU A 669 -25.09 -12.80 -29.63
N THR A 670 -24.28 -12.43 -30.63
CA THR A 670 -23.91 -13.32 -31.74
C THR A 670 -22.69 -14.20 -31.46
N TYR A 671 -21.58 -13.56 -31.08
CA TYR A 671 -20.29 -14.24 -30.88
C TYR A 671 -19.95 -14.45 -29.42
N HIS A 672 -20.50 -13.64 -28.51
CA HIS A 672 -20.18 -13.71 -27.09
C HIS A 672 -20.64 -15.03 -26.48
N GLU A 673 -21.87 -15.46 -26.72
CA GLU A 673 -22.41 -16.69 -26.16
C GLU A 673 -21.61 -17.91 -26.61
N THR A 674 -21.31 -18.01 -27.91
CA THR A 674 -20.44 -19.04 -28.47
C THR A 674 -19.08 -19.03 -27.78
N PHE A 675 -18.41 -17.88 -27.71
CA PHE A 675 -17.07 -17.79 -27.13
C PHE A 675 -17.07 -18.07 -25.62
N ALA A 676 -18.07 -17.58 -24.89
CA ALA A 676 -18.24 -17.78 -23.46
C ALA A 676 -18.47 -19.26 -23.13
N SER A 677 -19.22 -20.00 -23.96
CA SER A 677 -19.50 -21.43 -23.81
C SER A 677 -18.26 -22.33 -23.99
N LEU A 678 -17.21 -21.84 -24.66
CA LEU A 678 -16.00 -22.63 -24.89
C LEU A 678 -15.31 -23.01 -23.56
N PRO A 679 -14.89 -24.29 -23.41
CA PRO A 679 -14.02 -24.70 -22.32
C PRO A 679 -12.76 -23.83 -22.22
N ALA A 680 -12.28 -23.57 -20.99
CA ALA A 680 -11.11 -22.72 -20.74
C ALA A 680 -9.85 -23.15 -21.51
N HIS A 681 -9.69 -24.45 -21.81
CA HIS A 681 -8.57 -24.97 -22.58
C HIS A 681 -8.67 -24.72 -24.10
N LEU A 682 -9.86 -24.36 -24.61
CA LEU A 682 -10.08 -24.01 -26.02
C LEU A 682 -10.07 -22.49 -26.26
N LYS A 683 -10.18 -21.68 -25.21
CA LYS A 683 -10.08 -20.21 -25.29
C LYS A 683 -8.63 -19.74 -25.48
N PRO A 684 -8.38 -18.67 -26.24
CA PRO A 684 -7.06 -18.05 -26.35
C PRO A 684 -6.58 -17.59 -24.97
N GLY A 685 -5.31 -17.86 -24.62
CA GLY A 685 -4.77 -17.52 -23.31
C GLY A 685 -3.31 -17.96 -23.09
N VAL A 686 -2.84 -17.85 -21.84
CA VAL A 686 -1.48 -18.23 -21.42
C VAL A 686 -1.34 -19.76 -21.39
N ARG A 687 -1.16 -20.39 -22.55
CA ARG A 687 -1.00 -21.85 -22.67
C ARG A 687 0.46 -22.31 -22.55
N LYS A 688 0.60 -23.62 -22.32
CA LYS A 688 1.86 -24.38 -22.32
C LYS A 688 2.35 -24.49 -23.78
N VAL A 689 3.45 -23.81 -24.11
CA VAL A 689 4.03 -23.82 -25.46
C VAL A 689 4.81 -25.13 -25.69
N HIS A 690 4.66 -25.81 -26.82
CA HIS A 690 5.65 -26.79 -27.25
C HIS A 690 6.70 -26.14 -28.15
N ALA A 691 7.95 -26.47 -27.85
CA ALA A 691 9.13 -25.96 -28.54
C ALA A 691 9.18 -26.22 -30.07
N LYS A 692 8.37 -27.13 -30.61
CA LYS A 692 8.28 -27.41 -32.06
C LYS A 692 7.28 -26.52 -32.80
N ASP A 693 6.38 -25.85 -32.09
CA ASP A 693 5.24 -25.13 -32.69
C ASP A 693 5.57 -23.69 -33.12
N LEU A 694 6.79 -23.21 -32.84
CA LEU A 694 7.19 -21.82 -33.11
C LEU A 694 7.76 -21.61 -34.52
N SER A 695 8.26 -22.67 -35.17
CA SER A 695 8.81 -22.60 -36.53
C SER A 695 7.85 -23.11 -37.60
N GLU A 696 7.01 -24.09 -37.27
CA GLU A 696 6.07 -24.73 -38.18
C GLU A 696 4.64 -24.22 -37.93
N LEU A 697 3.82 -24.19 -38.98
CA LEU A 697 2.40 -23.87 -38.84
C LEU A 697 1.72 -24.90 -37.93
N SER A 698 1.02 -24.45 -36.89
CA SER A 698 0.29 -25.37 -36.01
C SER A 698 -0.70 -26.23 -36.79
N THR A 699 -0.90 -27.45 -36.30
CA THR A 699 -1.74 -28.46 -36.95
C THR A 699 -3.22 -28.28 -36.71
N SER A 700 -3.63 -27.55 -35.67
CA SER A 700 -5.03 -27.41 -35.27
C SER A 700 -5.34 -25.97 -34.89
N TRP A 701 -6.35 -25.38 -35.54
CA TRP A 701 -6.78 -24.02 -35.30
C TRP A 701 -8.27 -23.98 -35.02
N LEU A 702 -8.68 -23.06 -34.16
CA LEU A 702 -10.08 -22.78 -33.84
C LEU A 702 -10.37 -21.32 -34.17
N GLY A 703 -11.50 -21.03 -34.80
CA GLY A 703 -11.77 -19.65 -35.22
C GLY A 703 -13.21 -19.35 -35.62
N LEU A 704 -13.42 -18.06 -35.88
CA LEU A 704 -14.70 -17.43 -36.19
C LEU A 704 -14.53 -16.46 -37.35
N TYR A 705 -15.60 -16.24 -38.11
CA TYR A 705 -15.64 -15.28 -39.21
C TYR A 705 -16.96 -14.50 -39.19
N SER A 706 -16.95 -13.30 -39.77
CA SER A 706 -18.13 -12.46 -39.97
C SER A 706 -18.34 -12.16 -41.46
N CYS A 707 -19.59 -12.00 -41.90
CA CYS A 707 -19.95 -11.74 -43.30
C CYS A 707 -21.01 -10.65 -43.46
N LEU A 708 -20.82 -9.68 -44.36
CA LEU A 708 -21.95 -8.89 -44.86
C LEU A 708 -22.25 -9.30 -46.30
N HIS A 709 -23.45 -9.82 -46.56
CA HIS A 709 -23.87 -10.23 -47.89
C HIS A 709 -25.31 -9.76 -48.20
N PRO A 710 -25.52 -8.98 -49.28
CA PRO A 710 -24.51 -8.27 -50.04
C PRO A 710 -23.92 -7.10 -49.23
N LEU A 711 -22.73 -6.63 -49.62
CA LEU A 711 -22.16 -5.40 -49.07
C LEU A 711 -23.12 -4.21 -49.35
N PRO A 712 -23.30 -3.25 -48.42
CA PRO A 712 -24.18 -2.11 -48.64
C PRO A 712 -23.70 -1.21 -49.76
N ASP A 713 -24.62 -0.45 -50.38
CA ASP A 713 -24.28 0.44 -51.50
C ASP A 713 -23.58 1.74 -51.01
N SER A 714 -23.74 2.10 -49.73
CA SER A 714 -23.14 3.30 -49.15
C SER A 714 -22.42 3.05 -47.81
N LEU A 715 -21.42 3.88 -47.50
CA LEU A 715 -20.71 3.83 -46.23
C LEU A 715 -21.62 4.22 -45.05
N GLU A 716 -22.60 5.10 -45.27
CA GLU A 716 -23.58 5.49 -44.25
C GLU A 716 -24.44 4.28 -43.83
N GLU A 717 -24.89 3.45 -44.79
CA GLU A 717 -25.60 2.21 -44.48
C GLU A 717 -24.74 1.16 -43.76
N LEU A 718 -23.43 1.12 -44.05
CA LEU A 718 -22.50 0.25 -43.31
C LEU A 718 -22.27 0.73 -41.88
N THR A 719 -22.37 2.04 -41.63
CA THR A 719 -22.02 2.67 -40.34
C THR A 719 -23.23 3.02 -39.48
N ASP A 720 -24.46 2.75 -39.95
CA ASP A 720 -25.70 2.96 -39.20
C ASP A 720 -25.64 2.29 -37.81
N LEU A 721 -26.09 3.00 -36.79
CA LEU A 721 -26.00 2.63 -35.37
C LEU A 721 -26.75 1.34 -35.03
N ASN A 722 -27.71 0.94 -35.87
CA ASN A 722 -28.45 -0.31 -35.72
C ASN A 722 -27.75 -1.50 -36.36
N ARG A 723 -26.58 -1.31 -37.01
CA ARG A 723 -25.79 -2.41 -37.59
C ARG A 723 -24.57 -2.74 -36.73
N GLN A 724 -24.63 -3.86 -36.01
CA GLN A 724 -23.58 -4.39 -35.14
C GLN A 724 -22.73 -5.44 -35.87
N THR A 725 -23.32 -6.37 -36.63
CA THR A 725 -22.60 -7.46 -37.32
C THR A 725 -23.39 -8.08 -38.48
N CYS A 726 -22.84 -9.12 -39.08
CA CYS A 726 -23.48 -10.04 -40.02
C CYS A 726 -24.84 -10.65 -39.61
N ALA A 727 -25.36 -10.33 -38.41
CA ALA A 727 -26.56 -10.92 -37.84
C ALA A 727 -27.58 -9.86 -37.35
N ASP A 728 -27.65 -8.69 -38.00
CA ASP A 728 -28.71 -7.74 -37.68
C ASP A 728 -30.08 -8.17 -38.23
N LEU A 729 -30.90 -8.57 -37.26
CA LEU A 729 -32.34 -8.31 -37.07
C LEU A 729 -33.40 -9.11 -37.85
N GLU A 730 -33.07 -9.80 -38.94
CA GLU A 730 -34.08 -10.63 -39.63
C GLU A 730 -33.81 -12.14 -39.60
N ASP A 731 -32.55 -12.57 -39.47
CA ASP A 731 -32.16 -13.97 -39.25
C ASP A 731 -31.56 -14.15 -37.85
N HIS A 732 -32.42 -14.50 -36.88
CA HIS A 732 -32.05 -14.87 -35.51
C HIS A 732 -31.28 -16.20 -35.50
N ALA A 733 -29.98 -16.17 -35.77
CA ALA A 733 -29.09 -17.23 -35.28
C ALA A 733 -28.62 -16.82 -33.88
N ASP A 734 -29.20 -17.45 -32.85
CA ASP A 734 -28.88 -17.18 -31.44
C ASP A 734 -27.40 -17.45 -31.09
N ALA A 735 -26.67 -18.20 -31.92
CA ALA A 735 -25.22 -18.43 -31.79
C ALA A 735 -24.58 -18.77 -33.15
N ILE A 736 -23.33 -18.34 -33.36
CA ILE A 736 -22.51 -18.71 -34.53
C ILE A 736 -21.60 -19.89 -34.17
N GLU A 737 -21.48 -20.89 -35.04
CA GLU A 737 -20.64 -22.06 -34.81
C GLU A 737 -19.14 -21.77 -34.95
N VAL A 738 -18.32 -22.45 -34.15
CA VAL A 738 -16.87 -22.33 -34.21
C VAL A 738 -16.28 -23.27 -35.26
N MET A 739 -15.41 -22.73 -36.11
CA MET A 739 -14.73 -23.47 -37.15
C MET A 739 -13.42 -24.09 -36.62
N THR A 740 -13.20 -25.38 -36.87
CA THR A 740 -11.91 -26.03 -36.60
C THR A 740 -11.17 -26.32 -37.91
N LEU A 741 -9.92 -25.89 -38.03
CA LEU A 741 -9.04 -26.23 -39.16
C LEU A 741 -7.96 -27.20 -38.68
N LYS A 742 -7.91 -28.38 -39.31
CA LYS A 742 -6.79 -29.33 -39.14
C LYS A 742 -5.91 -29.29 -40.36
N VAL A 743 -4.72 -28.71 -40.24
CA VAL A 743 -3.78 -28.50 -41.35
C VAL A 743 -2.50 -29.28 -41.13
N LYS A 744 -1.85 -29.66 -42.23
CA LYS A 744 -0.56 -30.34 -42.23
C LYS A 744 0.36 -29.66 -43.23
N SER A 745 1.50 -29.19 -42.73
CA SER A 745 2.57 -28.62 -43.55
C SER A 745 3.12 -29.65 -44.55
N GLN A 746 3.33 -29.22 -45.80
CA GLN A 746 3.87 -29.98 -46.91
C GLN A 746 4.92 -29.14 -47.66
N PRO A 747 6.12 -28.92 -47.09
CA PRO A 747 7.12 -28.01 -47.65
C PRO A 747 7.65 -28.44 -49.02
N ASP A 748 7.60 -29.73 -49.35
CA ASP A 748 8.15 -30.30 -50.60
C ASP A 748 7.14 -30.38 -51.76
N VAL A 749 5.89 -29.95 -51.56
CA VAL A 749 4.82 -30.09 -52.56
C VAL A 749 4.23 -28.71 -52.84
N GLU A 750 4.37 -28.25 -54.08
CA GLU A 750 3.62 -27.08 -54.54
C GLU A 750 2.14 -27.46 -54.63
N VAL A 751 1.37 -27.03 -53.64
CA VAL A 751 -0.07 -27.26 -53.61
C VAL A 751 -0.75 -26.29 -54.57
N PHE A 752 -1.69 -26.79 -55.37
CA PHE A 752 -2.43 -26.00 -56.35
C PHE A 752 -3.07 -24.75 -55.71
N TRP A 753 -2.76 -23.56 -56.25
CA TRP A 753 -3.38 -22.28 -55.86
C TRP A 753 -4.25 -21.74 -57.01
N PRO A 754 -5.58 -21.58 -56.82
CA PRO A 754 -6.49 -21.21 -57.89
C PRO A 754 -6.21 -19.81 -58.46
N GLU A 755 -6.42 -19.63 -59.78
CA GLU A 755 -6.26 -18.33 -60.44
C GLU A 755 -7.20 -17.26 -59.85
N VAL A 756 -8.45 -17.62 -59.55
CA VAL A 756 -9.41 -16.72 -58.89
C VAL A 756 -8.91 -16.27 -57.52
N CYS A 757 -8.27 -17.15 -56.76
CA CYS A 757 -7.67 -16.80 -55.47
C CYS A 757 -6.39 -15.99 -55.63
N THR A 758 -5.65 -16.15 -56.74
CA THR A 758 -4.51 -15.30 -57.11
C THR A 758 -4.95 -13.87 -57.38
N MET A 759 -6.13 -13.66 -57.97
CA MET A 759 -6.71 -12.33 -58.16
C MET A 759 -7.15 -11.67 -56.85
N ILE A 760 -7.44 -12.44 -55.80
CA ILE A 760 -7.89 -11.92 -54.49
C ILE A 760 -6.71 -11.70 -53.55
N ALA A 761 -5.86 -12.72 -53.39
CA ALA A 761 -4.72 -12.75 -52.51
C ALA A 761 -3.48 -13.23 -53.31
N PRO A 762 -2.86 -12.35 -54.10
CA PRO A 762 -1.71 -12.72 -54.92
C PRO A 762 -0.54 -13.16 -54.03
N PRO A 763 0.27 -14.14 -54.45
CA PRO A 763 1.55 -14.44 -53.80
C PRO A 763 2.51 -13.25 -53.96
N VAL A 764 3.11 -12.75 -52.88
CA VAL A 764 3.91 -11.51 -52.87
C VAL A 764 5.39 -11.76 -52.55
N GLY A 765 5.68 -12.75 -51.72
CA GLY A 765 7.05 -13.09 -51.30
C GLY A 765 7.82 -13.93 -52.33
N PRO A 766 9.14 -14.14 -52.15
CA PRO A 766 9.92 -15.06 -52.97
C PRO A 766 9.39 -16.49 -52.81
N ALA A 767 9.31 -17.24 -53.92
CA ALA A 767 8.78 -18.62 -53.93
C ALA A 767 9.55 -19.57 -52.99
N THR A 768 10.83 -19.28 -52.71
CA THR A 768 11.68 -20.05 -51.81
C THR A 768 11.31 -19.93 -50.33
N GLY A 769 10.53 -18.91 -49.95
CA GLY A 769 10.05 -18.69 -48.57
C GLY A 769 8.61 -19.15 -48.33
N ARG A 770 8.01 -19.88 -49.28
CA ARG A 770 6.63 -20.38 -49.17
C ARG A 770 6.60 -21.78 -48.59
N THR A 771 5.77 -21.96 -47.56
CA THR A 771 5.46 -23.28 -47.03
C THR A 771 4.00 -23.60 -47.34
N TYR A 772 3.76 -24.62 -48.15
CA TYR A 772 2.41 -25.06 -48.50
C TYR A 772 1.84 -25.99 -47.44
N PHE A 773 0.51 -26.00 -47.31
CA PHE A 773 -0.20 -26.89 -46.42
C PHE A 773 -1.54 -27.33 -47.00
N GLN A 774 -2.02 -28.48 -46.53
CA GLN A 774 -3.33 -29.02 -46.84
C GLN A 774 -4.00 -29.49 -45.55
N GLY A 775 -5.32 -29.42 -45.50
CA GLY A 775 -6.10 -29.73 -44.31
C GLY A 775 -7.57 -29.96 -44.58
N LYS A 776 -8.31 -30.07 -43.47
CA LYS A 776 -9.77 -30.20 -43.44
C LYS A 776 -10.37 -29.19 -42.47
N GLN A 777 -11.50 -28.62 -42.85
CA GLN A 777 -12.36 -27.85 -41.98
C GLN A 777 -13.41 -28.79 -41.37
N MET A 778 -13.64 -28.66 -40.07
CA MET A 778 -14.73 -29.32 -39.36
C MET A 778 -15.59 -28.28 -38.64
N ILE A 779 -16.90 -28.53 -38.60
CA ILE A 779 -17.90 -27.74 -37.90
C ILE A 779 -18.44 -28.60 -36.74
N HIS A 780 -18.55 -28.02 -35.54
CA HIS A 780 -18.62 -28.80 -34.30
C HIS A 780 -19.96 -29.50 -34.02
N GLU A 781 -21.09 -29.07 -34.59
CA GLU A 781 -22.41 -29.67 -34.32
C GLU A 781 -22.84 -30.80 -35.28
N ASN A 782 -22.21 -30.92 -36.46
CA ASN A 782 -22.50 -31.98 -37.44
C ASN A 782 -21.27 -32.86 -37.76
N PRO A 783 -20.81 -33.72 -36.83
CA PRO A 783 -19.78 -34.71 -37.11
C PRO A 783 -20.33 -35.77 -38.08
N GLY A 784 -20.21 -35.51 -39.39
CA GLY A 784 -20.68 -36.39 -40.46
C GLY A 784 -21.08 -35.70 -41.76
N GLU A 785 -21.28 -34.38 -41.78
CA GLU A 785 -21.40 -33.62 -43.03
C GLU A 785 -20.02 -33.34 -43.62
N GLU A 786 -19.94 -33.36 -44.94
CA GLU A 786 -18.71 -33.41 -45.75
C GLU A 786 -17.58 -32.50 -45.25
N ASP A 787 -16.45 -33.08 -44.82
CA ASP A 787 -15.24 -32.32 -44.46
C ASP A 787 -14.82 -31.43 -45.64
N ASN A 788 -14.88 -30.10 -45.48
CA ASN A 788 -14.44 -29.18 -46.52
C ASN A 788 -12.90 -29.20 -46.63
N THR A 789 -12.41 -29.14 -47.86
CA THR A 789 -10.97 -29.21 -48.11
C THR A 789 -10.33 -27.84 -47.93
N VAL A 790 -9.20 -27.81 -47.22
CA VAL A 790 -8.40 -26.61 -46.97
C VAL A 790 -7.05 -26.77 -47.63
N PHE A 791 -6.60 -25.76 -48.35
CA PHE A 791 -5.22 -25.70 -48.82
C PHE A 791 -4.75 -24.26 -48.93
N GLY A 792 -3.45 -24.05 -48.75
CA GLY A 792 -2.88 -22.73 -48.71
C GLY A 792 -1.38 -22.73 -48.57
N PHE A 793 -0.84 -21.54 -48.31
CA PHE A 793 0.58 -21.31 -48.09
C PHE A 793 0.82 -20.23 -47.05
N THR A 794 1.98 -20.27 -46.41
CA THR A 794 2.50 -19.20 -45.58
C THR A 794 3.73 -18.55 -46.22
N GLU A 795 3.86 -17.24 -46.10
CA GLU A 795 5.03 -16.45 -46.51
C GLU A 795 5.66 -15.81 -45.27
N ASP A 796 6.94 -16.10 -45.02
CA ASP A 796 7.68 -15.47 -43.93
C ASP A 796 7.98 -14.00 -44.27
N ILE A 797 7.73 -13.08 -43.32
CA ILE A 797 8.05 -11.67 -43.47
C ILE A 797 9.36 -11.39 -42.74
N GLU A 798 10.44 -11.17 -43.49
CA GLU A 798 11.79 -10.94 -42.92
C GLU A 798 11.90 -9.61 -42.15
N VAL A 799 11.07 -8.62 -42.48
CA VAL A 799 11.07 -7.30 -41.86
C VAL A 799 10.53 -7.38 -40.43
N THR A 800 11.22 -6.73 -39.49
CA THR A 800 10.72 -6.53 -38.13
C THR A 800 9.88 -5.26 -38.06
N PHE A 801 8.69 -5.33 -37.48
CA PHE A 801 7.82 -4.16 -37.27
C PHE A 801 7.78 -3.81 -35.79
N GLY A 802 7.96 -2.53 -35.45
CA GLY A 802 8.09 -2.12 -34.05
C GLY A 802 9.28 -2.79 -33.32
N GLY A 803 10.23 -3.33 -34.08
CA GLY A 803 11.35 -4.14 -33.61
C GLY A 803 11.03 -5.59 -33.29
N ILE A 804 9.78 -6.06 -33.44
CA ILE A 804 9.38 -7.46 -33.22
C ILE A 804 9.48 -8.22 -34.55
N GLY A 805 10.11 -9.39 -34.55
CA GLY A 805 10.21 -10.29 -35.71
C GLY A 805 9.26 -11.48 -35.64
N GLY A 806 9.26 -12.32 -36.70
CA GLY A 806 8.47 -13.56 -36.75
C GLY A 806 7.04 -13.38 -37.25
N TRP A 807 6.77 -12.30 -37.99
CA TRP A 807 5.51 -12.09 -38.70
C TRP A 807 5.42 -13.01 -39.91
N LYS A 808 4.26 -13.64 -40.13
CA LYS A 808 4.01 -14.44 -41.33
C LYS A 808 2.70 -14.06 -41.97
N ARG A 809 2.66 -13.99 -43.29
CA ARG A 809 1.42 -13.92 -44.05
C ARG A 809 0.91 -15.33 -44.29
N ILE A 810 -0.40 -15.54 -44.18
CA ILE A 810 -1.05 -16.80 -44.51
C ILE A 810 -2.18 -16.55 -45.50
N CYS A 811 -2.18 -17.33 -46.57
CA CYS A 811 -3.24 -17.35 -47.57
C CYS A 811 -3.77 -18.77 -47.68
N PHE A 812 -5.08 -18.96 -47.57
CA PHE A 812 -5.69 -20.27 -47.73
C PHE A 812 -7.07 -20.19 -48.34
N THR A 813 -7.56 -21.32 -48.82
CA THR A 813 -8.91 -21.44 -49.35
C THR A 813 -9.63 -22.58 -48.66
N ILE A 814 -10.94 -22.42 -48.55
CA ILE A 814 -11.85 -23.44 -48.07
C ILE A 814 -12.84 -23.72 -49.19
N CYS A 815 -12.94 -24.98 -49.58
CA CYS A 815 -13.78 -25.43 -50.68
C CYS A 815 -14.78 -26.49 -50.20
N GLN A 816 -16.02 -26.38 -50.68
CA GLN A 816 -17.08 -27.31 -50.31
C GLN A 816 -16.77 -28.77 -50.74
N GLY A 817 -16.81 -29.68 -49.77
CA GLY A 817 -16.60 -31.13 -49.92
C GLY A 817 -15.15 -31.61 -50.13
N ASP A 818 -14.96 -32.92 -50.35
CA ASP A 818 -13.65 -33.52 -50.63
C ASP A 818 -13.22 -33.20 -52.08
N THR A 819 -12.07 -32.54 -52.23
CA THR A 819 -11.53 -32.10 -53.53
C THR A 819 -10.30 -32.90 -53.97
N SER A 820 -10.08 -34.10 -53.43
CA SER A 820 -8.90 -34.92 -53.71
C SER A 820 -8.69 -35.34 -55.17
N THR A 821 -9.66 -35.11 -56.09
CA THR A 821 -9.56 -35.63 -57.47
C THR A 821 -9.83 -34.67 -58.65
N ASP A 822 -10.51 -33.51 -58.52
CA ASP A 822 -10.69 -32.60 -59.68
C ASP A 822 -11.18 -31.17 -59.33
N PHE A 823 -10.24 -30.24 -59.09
CA PHE A 823 -10.55 -28.86 -58.69
C PHE A 823 -11.15 -27.99 -59.82
N GLY A 824 -10.76 -28.24 -61.07
CA GLY A 824 -11.20 -27.45 -62.23
C GLY A 824 -12.69 -27.61 -62.54
N SER A 825 -13.27 -28.78 -62.25
CA SER A 825 -14.69 -29.06 -62.46
C SER A 825 -15.62 -28.37 -61.45
N LYS A 826 -15.17 -28.18 -60.19
CA LYS A 826 -15.97 -27.56 -59.10
C LYS A 826 -16.04 -26.03 -59.17
N MET A 827 -15.01 -25.37 -59.71
CA MET A 827 -15.06 -23.94 -60.04
C MET A 827 -16.19 -23.62 -61.05
N ALA A 828 -16.55 -24.58 -61.90
CA ALA A 828 -17.65 -24.45 -62.87
C ALA A 828 -19.04 -24.89 -62.34
N GLY A 829 -19.11 -25.50 -61.16
CA GLY A 829 -20.38 -25.94 -60.51
C GLY A 829 -20.96 -24.90 -59.53
N ASP A 830 -21.95 -25.30 -58.73
CA ASP A 830 -22.62 -24.45 -57.73
C ASP A 830 -21.89 -24.39 -56.36
N ASP A 831 -20.79 -25.12 -56.17
CA ASP A 831 -20.04 -25.20 -54.89
C ASP A 831 -19.43 -23.86 -54.47
N TRP A 832 -19.50 -23.46 -53.20
CA TRP A 832 -18.85 -22.21 -52.76
C TRP A 832 -17.34 -22.37 -52.52
N VAL A 833 -16.60 -21.28 -52.71
CA VAL A 833 -15.15 -21.21 -52.51
C VAL A 833 -14.82 -19.92 -51.77
N HIS A 834 -14.24 -20.03 -50.57
CA HIS A 834 -13.84 -18.88 -49.76
C HIS A 834 -12.32 -18.75 -49.75
N CYS A 835 -11.82 -17.55 -50.08
CA CYS A 835 -10.40 -17.20 -50.05
C CYS A 835 -10.11 -16.38 -48.79
N TYR A 836 -9.05 -16.73 -48.07
CA TYR A 836 -8.64 -16.13 -46.81
C TYR A 836 -7.23 -15.55 -46.93
N GLU A 837 -7.05 -14.34 -46.42
CA GLU A 837 -5.77 -13.64 -46.34
C GLU A 837 -5.59 -13.03 -44.94
N ALA A 838 -4.54 -13.43 -44.22
CA ALA A 838 -4.30 -12.98 -42.85
C ALA A 838 -2.82 -12.82 -42.49
N LEU A 839 -2.62 -12.17 -41.34
CA LEU A 839 -1.36 -12.07 -40.65
C LEU A 839 -1.35 -13.03 -39.46
N ILE A 840 -0.35 -13.92 -39.41
CA ILE A 840 -0.01 -14.70 -38.22
C ILE A 840 0.84 -13.82 -37.30
N ILE A 841 0.36 -13.62 -36.09
CA ILE A 841 1.02 -12.83 -35.06
C ILE A 841 2.28 -13.57 -34.56
N PRO A 842 3.38 -12.84 -34.24
CA PRO A 842 4.60 -13.42 -33.69
C PRO A 842 4.35 -14.42 -32.56
N GLY A 843 5.03 -15.57 -32.66
CA GLY A 843 4.81 -16.71 -31.77
C GLY A 843 3.70 -17.67 -32.21
N GLY A 844 3.04 -17.44 -33.36
CA GLY A 844 2.18 -18.41 -34.03
C GLY A 844 0.83 -18.65 -33.37
N ARG A 845 0.40 -17.79 -32.44
CA ARG A 845 -0.75 -18.10 -31.56
C ARG A 845 -2.11 -17.68 -32.08
N ALA A 846 -2.13 -16.69 -32.96
CA ALA A 846 -3.34 -16.15 -33.53
C ALA A 846 -3.08 -15.64 -34.94
N MET A 847 -4.08 -15.76 -35.80
CA MET A 847 -4.10 -15.14 -37.11
C MET A 847 -5.36 -14.30 -37.27
N LEU A 848 -5.19 -13.10 -37.84
CA LEU A 848 -6.29 -12.17 -38.12
C LEU A 848 -6.19 -11.68 -39.55
N GLY A 849 -7.34 -11.60 -40.21
CA GLY A 849 -7.40 -11.09 -41.56
C GLY A 849 -8.81 -11.03 -42.12
N ARG A 850 -8.88 -11.09 -43.44
CA ARG A 850 -10.13 -11.02 -44.20
C ARG A 850 -10.35 -12.28 -45.02
N TRP A 851 -11.61 -12.60 -45.23
CA TRP A 851 -12.01 -13.61 -46.20
C TRP A 851 -12.94 -12.99 -47.25
N VAL A 852 -12.97 -13.60 -48.43
CA VAL A 852 -13.74 -13.16 -49.60
C VAL A 852 -14.34 -14.39 -50.27
N ASP A 853 -15.62 -14.32 -50.62
CA ASP A 853 -16.26 -15.30 -51.50
C ASP A 853 -15.72 -15.12 -52.93
N ALA A 854 -15.05 -16.16 -53.41
CA ALA A 854 -14.35 -16.15 -54.70
C ALA A 854 -15.30 -16.16 -55.91
N LYS A 855 -16.57 -16.55 -55.72
CA LYS A 855 -17.60 -16.52 -56.77
C LYS A 855 -18.45 -15.26 -56.70
N ASN A 856 -18.70 -14.76 -55.50
CA ASN A 856 -19.46 -13.54 -55.27
C ASN A 856 -18.69 -12.55 -54.38
N GLU A 857 -17.91 -11.68 -55.03
CA GLU A 857 -17.02 -10.69 -54.40
C GLU A 857 -17.73 -9.73 -53.43
N THR A 858 -19.07 -9.69 -53.42
CA THR A 858 -19.85 -8.92 -52.45
C THR A 858 -19.85 -9.53 -51.05
N GLY A 859 -19.60 -10.84 -50.92
CA GLY A 859 -19.46 -11.54 -49.66
C GLY A 859 -18.03 -11.48 -49.13
N ARG A 860 -17.80 -10.69 -48.09
CA ARG A 860 -16.48 -10.59 -47.43
C ARG A 860 -16.61 -10.15 -45.98
N GLY A 861 -15.57 -10.42 -45.19
CA GLY A 861 -15.50 -9.89 -43.84
C GLY A 861 -14.26 -10.33 -43.07
N PRO A 862 -14.14 -9.91 -41.80
CA PRO A 862 -13.02 -10.27 -40.95
C PRO A 862 -13.13 -11.72 -40.47
N PHE A 863 -11.99 -12.29 -40.09
CA PHE A 863 -11.92 -13.56 -39.37
C PHE A 863 -10.82 -13.53 -38.31
N ILE A 864 -10.91 -14.45 -37.35
CA ILE A 864 -9.88 -14.73 -36.37
C ILE A 864 -9.75 -16.24 -36.15
N PHE A 865 -8.53 -16.75 -36.18
CA PHE A 865 -8.21 -18.10 -35.67
C PHE A 865 -7.14 -18.01 -34.60
N TRP A 866 -7.20 -18.92 -33.64
CA TRP A 866 -6.16 -19.15 -32.65
C TRP A 866 -5.80 -20.62 -32.57
N ASP A 867 -4.58 -20.87 -32.12
CA ASP A 867 -4.00 -22.21 -32.03
C ASP A 867 -4.66 -23.06 -30.91
N LEU A 868 -4.76 -24.38 -31.10
CA LEU A 868 -5.37 -25.36 -30.17
C LEU A 868 -4.34 -26.17 -29.37
#